data_AF-A0A1V8YBE2-F1
#
_entry.id   AF-A0A1V8YBE2-F1
#
_cell.length_a   1.000
_cell.length_b   1.000
_cell.length_c   1.000
_cell.angle_alpha   90.00
_cell.angle_beta   90.00
_cell.angle_gamma   90.00
#
_symmetry.space_group_name_H-M   'P 1'
#
loop_
_entity.id
_entity.type
_entity.pdbx_description
1 polymer ?
#
loop_
_entity_poly.entity_id
_entity_poly.type
_entity_poly.pdbx_seq_one_letter_code
_entity_poly.pdbx_strand_id
1 'polypeptide(L)'
;MRKIKYISIIVFLLGNVIYQGKYGFADNEFEQSTTTTATKHSTIVESSSTQMSEIASSIAKNQVSTSEARETTTGSYNNILYTLKGTELQLTGVSSNESVQEILIDSAFVKGISPRVDKLVLTSAFFDSLKGKAIDSFIISSSLNLIPCISDGEGRNIELKKAFAGNESLVTVDFSLTDFSSVTDTSEMFANCSNLKMVQINKLYATNLAGMFKNCVSLEQVNISENVHPVNLADMFNNCPKLVNVVGINQWRTETINNVSGMFLNCGVLMNLDLSQWPITLKKQLNDQIKESGSNKEMSEENAETNLPIQGDYATTPSTSTASEWQYQLSPQSDRYILTKYIGKSTTIIVPNTINGKPTSLQDISKSVFPNYQSITSFKIASGNKVPIQDADLRYAFQFWPALKEVDLTGLDTSAVTNIGAMFANVPLLTKVDLSGWDTSNITDMNYMFNADRQLQELVLANWDVRKVTNMTYMFAYLSNLKTLDLSSFQTNQVTNMNSMFIETTNLRLLNLSQFNLTNVRNMGSMFTTSAKSPLLVIAKDSKLLNYNYSSGNRTFTGPTFNAGGGTFADNSTTKNYFQSIAITPTDPKLQIQTFNQFKSSLAVEKPNSIFAGWQVNGVDNASNVTDLLTTTYQATWTSLPEIPSDTDNVRPGTTSLFGLTYIPKQFGFLATPLNESGTQQISFNKQNSFDVGVCDKSQTDSTWSLQAQLVWDRNQVIPGSAIILTNQGSVQKNINDGTTPFNPNTDLVGSGNEVQGAITPAITSNSPVMIMQANPVNHNAVYNYNLGNPYLNIAETKNVQPGIYKGNIEWNLVKAP
;
A
#
# COMPACT_ATOMS: atom_id res chain seq x y z
N MET A 1 21.00 26.49 22.64
CA MET A 1 20.35 26.18 23.94
C MET A 1 19.49 24.93 23.74
N ARG A 2 19.42 23.91 24.61
CA ARG A 2 19.02 23.92 26.03
C ARG A 2 17.59 24.46 26.24
N LYS A 3 16.56 23.63 25.98
CA LYS A 3 15.75 22.99 27.05
C LYS A 3 14.52 22.23 26.54
N ILE A 4 14.41 21.00 27.03
CA ILE A 4 13.18 20.20 27.16
C ILE A 4 12.25 20.88 28.18
N LYS A 5 10.94 21.05 27.90
CA LYS A 5 9.84 20.40 28.67
C LYS A 5 8.41 20.74 28.14
N TYR A 6 7.57 19.71 28.16
CA TYR A 6 6.12 19.57 27.92
C TYR A 6 5.18 20.79 28.00
N ILE A 7 4.11 20.72 27.21
CA ILE A 7 2.73 20.81 27.72
C ILE A 7 2.02 19.48 27.42
N SER A 8 1.25 18.97 28.37
CA SER A 8 0.45 17.74 28.22
C SER A 8 -1.00 18.06 27.91
N ILE A 9 -1.69 17.20 27.15
CA ILE A 9 -3.15 17.14 27.08
C ILE A 9 -3.58 15.70 27.36
N ILE A 10 -4.54 15.54 28.29
CA ILE A 10 -5.16 14.25 28.65
C ILE A 10 -6.56 14.23 28.02
N VAL A 11 -6.81 13.30 27.09
CA VAL A 11 -8.15 12.86 26.67
C VAL A 11 -8.12 11.34 26.47
N PHE A 12 -9.28 10.69 26.63
CA PHE A 12 -9.41 9.24 26.84
C PHE A 12 -9.18 8.35 25.61
N LEU A 13 -8.70 7.14 25.93
CA LEU A 13 -8.83 5.87 25.21
C LEU A 13 -9.86 5.80 24.07
N LEU A 14 -9.41 5.42 22.87
CA LEU A 14 -9.95 4.28 22.10
C LEU A 14 -9.06 3.93 20.88
N GLY A 15 -8.40 2.77 20.94
CA GLY A 15 -7.98 1.92 19.81
C GLY A 15 -7.24 2.47 18.57
N ASN A 16 -5.97 2.05 18.44
CA ASN A 16 -5.33 1.55 17.20
C ASN A 16 -4.77 2.54 16.14
N VAL A 17 -3.44 2.68 16.15
CA VAL A 17 -2.56 3.04 15.01
C VAL A 17 -1.34 2.11 15.13
N ILE A 18 -1.23 1.06 14.31
CA ILE A 18 -0.48 0.99 13.03
C ILE A 18 1.02 1.30 13.19
N TYR A 19 1.86 0.30 12.88
CA TYR A 19 3.18 0.51 12.28
C TYR A 19 3.15 0.02 10.83
N GLN A 20 3.67 0.82 9.90
CA GLN A 20 3.99 0.39 8.54
C GLN A 20 5.48 0.57 8.29
N GLY A 21 6.20 -0.54 8.09
CA GLY A 21 7.55 -0.53 7.54
C GLY A 21 7.52 -0.72 6.01
N LYS A 22 8.34 0.04 5.28
CA LYS A 22 8.72 -0.26 3.89
C LYS A 22 10.21 -0.03 3.69
N TYR A 23 10.85 -0.95 2.96
CA TYR A 23 12.26 -0.91 2.57
C TYR A 23 12.42 -0.61 1.07
N GLY A 24 13.60 -0.09 0.68
CA GLY A 24 14.04 0.17 -0.71
C GLY A 24 14.78 1.51 -0.79
N PHE A 25 16.11 1.56 -0.94
CA PHE A 25 16.92 1.33 -2.16
C PHE A 25 16.70 2.41 -3.25
N ALA A 26 17.71 3.09 -3.81
CA ALA A 26 19.17 3.05 -3.58
C ALA A 26 19.92 4.33 -4.07
N ASP A 27 21.25 4.32 -3.89
CA ASP A 27 22.33 5.03 -4.61
C ASP A 27 22.61 6.56 -4.46
N ASN A 28 23.89 6.81 -4.13
CA ASN A 28 24.85 7.90 -4.46
C ASN A 28 24.36 9.28 -4.96
N GLU A 29 24.89 10.35 -4.34
CA GLU A 29 26.14 10.99 -4.81
C GLU A 29 26.75 11.97 -3.76
N PHE A 30 27.91 12.56 -4.07
CA PHE A 30 28.63 13.55 -3.24
C PHE A 30 28.05 14.96 -3.39
N GLU A 31 28.09 15.78 -2.33
CA GLU A 31 28.89 17.03 -2.38
C GLU A 31 29.16 17.65 -1.00
N GLN A 32 30.04 18.66 -0.98
CA GLN A 32 30.48 19.38 0.23
C GLN A 32 29.71 20.70 0.39
N SER A 33 29.43 21.10 1.64
CA SER A 33 29.33 22.52 1.98
C SER A 33 29.69 22.79 3.45
N THR A 34 30.22 23.97 3.73
CA THR A 34 30.73 24.38 5.05
C THR A 34 30.10 25.70 5.49
N THR A 35 29.81 25.87 6.80
CA THR A 35 29.88 27.18 7.48
C THR A 35 29.82 27.09 9.02
N THR A 36 30.99 27.17 9.63
CA THR A 36 31.45 28.07 10.72
C THR A 36 30.48 28.84 11.65
N THR A 37 30.96 29.13 12.88
CA THR A 37 30.58 30.19 13.88
C THR A 37 29.40 29.91 14.86
N ALA A 38 29.38 30.43 16.11
CA ALA A 38 30.45 30.95 16.99
C ALA A 38 30.04 30.99 18.50
N THR A 39 31.04 31.25 19.36
CA THR A 39 31.08 31.17 20.84
C THR A 39 30.50 32.36 21.62
N LYS A 40 30.08 32.12 22.89
CA LYS A 40 30.44 32.88 24.14
C LYS A 40 29.81 32.19 25.39
N HIS A 41 30.58 31.89 26.46
CA HIS A 41 30.85 32.67 27.69
C HIS A 41 29.60 33.00 28.55
N SER A 42 29.60 32.91 29.90
CA SER A 42 30.55 32.38 30.92
C SER A 42 29.79 32.26 32.28
N THR A 43 30.28 32.28 33.55
CA THR A 43 31.57 32.51 34.25
C THR A 43 31.43 32.07 35.75
N ILE A 44 32.54 31.75 36.46
CA ILE A 44 32.77 31.96 37.94
C ILE A 44 31.91 31.14 38.96
N VAL A 45 32.41 30.57 40.08
CA VAL A 45 33.78 30.25 40.60
C VAL A 45 33.72 29.08 41.63
N GLU A 46 34.90 28.46 41.83
CA GLU A 46 35.45 27.56 42.88
C GLU A 46 34.87 27.68 44.32
N SER A 47 35.02 26.76 45.29
CA SER A 47 35.82 25.51 45.48
C SER A 47 35.06 24.57 46.47
N SER A 48 35.46 23.36 46.87
CA SER A 48 36.77 22.67 46.87
C SER A 48 36.67 21.12 46.78
N SER A 49 37.83 20.50 46.58
CA SER A 49 38.17 19.09 46.25
C SER A 49 37.73 17.96 47.20
N THR A 50 37.42 16.78 46.65
CA THR A 50 38.32 15.58 46.71
C THR A 50 38.02 14.45 45.70
N GLN A 51 39.12 13.87 45.16
CA GLN A 51 39.33 12.51 44.60
C GLN A 51 38.74 12.02 43.24
N MET A 52 39.63 11.30 42.52
CA MET A 52 39.51 10.47 41.30
C MET A 52 39.06 11.19 40.00
N SER A 53 39.89 11.42 38.95
CA SER A 53 41.11 10.77 38.40
C SER A 53 40.88 9.42 37.70
N GLU A 54 41.53 9.02 36.60
CA GLU A 54 42.36 9.68 35.55
C GLU A 54 42.59 8.63 34.42
N ILE A 55 42.98 8.89 33.16
CA ILE A 55 43.22 10.11 32.34
C ILE A 55 42.86 9.79 30.85
N ALA A 56 43.19 10.61 29.84
CA ALA A 56 42.88 10.36 28.43
C ALA A 56 44.08 10.35 27.45
N SER A 57 43.99 9.44 26.45
CA SER A 57 44.59 9.48 25.09
C SER A 57 46.04 9.03 24.81
N SER A 58 46.24 8.50 23.58
CA SER A 58 47.49 8.08 22.91
C SER A 58 48.18 6.82 23.49
N ILE A 59 48.94 5.98 22.74
CA ILE A 59 49.55 6.07 21.38
C ILE A 59 49.13 4.85 20.51
N ALA A 60 49.43 4.87 19.20
CA ALA A 60 48.94 3.92 18.18
C ALA A 60 49.91 2.76 17.80
N LYS A 61 49.38 1.86 16.94
CA LYS A 61 50.02 0.90 16.00
C LYS A 61 50.31 -0.55 16.44
N ASN A 62 49.62 -1.43 15.71
CA ASN A 62 50.13 -2.60 14.97
C ASN A 62 50.33 -3.98 15.62
N GLN A 63 49.99 -4.96 14.77
CA GLN A 63 50.46 -6.34 14.67
C GLN A 63 49.98 -7.39 15.69
N VAL A 64 49.18 -8.28 15.12
CA VAL A 64 48.96 -9.69 15.48
C VAL A 64 50.17 -10.33 16.17
N SER A 65 49.94 -10.84 17.38
CA SER A 65 50.59 -12.04 17.88
C SER A 65 49.51 -12.98 18.44
N THR A 66 49.71 -14.28 18.29
CA THR A 66 48.68 -15.29 18.57
C THR A 66 48.62 -15.66 20.05
N SER A 67 47.45 -15.52 20.66
CA SER A 67 47.05 -16.37 21.80
C SER A 67 45.56 -16.69 21.71
N GLU A 68 45.20 -17.96 21.86
CA GLU A 68 43.81 -18.42 21.79
C GLU A 68 43.08 -18.23 23.13
N ALA A 69 42.87 -16.97 23.52
CA ALA A 69 41.85 -16.62 24.49
C ALA A 69 40.57 -16.24 23.72
N ARG A 70 39.51 -17.05 23.83
CA ARG A 70 38.17 -16.63 23.37
C ARG A 70 37.67 -15.54 24.32
N GLU A 71 37.92 -14.28 23.98
CA GLU A 71 37.38 -13.13 24.71
C GLU A 71 35.86 -13.31 24.86
N THR A 72 35.42 -13.37 26.12
CA THR A 72 34.04 -13.63 26.49
C THR A 72 33.45 -12.32 26.99
N THR A 73 32.80 -11.60 26.09
CA THR A 73 32.23 -10.27 26.38
C THR A 73 30.84 -10.43 26.96
N THR A 74 30.62 -9.98 28.19
CA THR A 74 29.28 -9.84 28.78
C THR A 74 28.77 -8.41 28.63
N GLY A 75 27.46 -8.23 28.52
CA GLY A 75 26.87 -6.90 28.35
C GLY A 75 25.35 -6.88 28.44
N SER A 76 24.77 -5.74 28.08
CA SER A 76 23.32 -5.57 27.93
C SER A 76 23.00 -4.75 26.69
N TYR A 77 21.95 -5.15 25.96
CA TYR A 77 21.44 -4.45 24.78
C TYR A 77 19.91 -4.53 24.80
N ASN A 78 19.23 -3.39 24.64
CA ASN A 78 17.77 -3.26 24.77
C ASN A 78 17.20 -3.98 26.02
N ASN A 79 17.83 -3.77 27.18
CA ASN A 79 17.52 -4.41 28.47
C ASN A 79 17.71 -5.93 28.53
N ILE A 80 18.13 -6.60 27.45
CA ILE A 80 18.50 -8.02 27.45
C ILE A 80 19.98 -8.15 27.82
N LEU A 81 20.29 -9.00 28.79
CA LEU A 81 21.65 -9.36 29.19
C LEU A 81 22.18 -10.44 28.24
N TYR A 82 23.45 -10.34 27.86
CA TYR A 82 24.08 -11.29 26.94
C TYR A 82 25.53 -11.63 27.31
N THR A 83 25.99 -12.74 26.76
CA THR A 83 27.38 -13.23 26.77
C THR A 83 27.77 -13.65 25.36
N LEU A 84 28.73 -12.95 24.76
CA LEU A 84 29.29 -13.27 23.44
C LEU A 84 30.58 -14.09 23.62
N LYS A 85 30.66 -15.26 22.98
CA LYS A 85 31.80 -16.20 23.02
C LYS A 85 32.32 -16.44 21.60
N GLY A 86 33.15 -15.52 21.10
CA GLY A 86 33.50 -15.49 19.67
C GLY A 86 32.28 -15.09 18.84
N THR A 87 31.77 -15.99 17.99
CA THR A 87 30.54 -15.77 17.19
C THR A 87 29.29 -16.49 17.74
N GLU A 88 29.37 -17.11 18.92
CA GLU A 88 28.21 -17.59 19.66
C GLU A 88 27.68 -16.49 20.60
N LEU A 89 26.47 -16.01 20.35
CA LEU A 89 25.77 -15.05 21.20
C LEU A 89 24.79 -15.80 22.11
N GLN A 90 24.99 -15.73 23.42
CA GLN A 90 24.10 -16.31 24.42
C GLN A 90 23.31 -15.19 25.10
N LEU A 91 21.98 -15.24 25.06
CA LEU A 91 21.14 -14.36 25.87
C LEU A 91 20.99 -14.99 27.26
N THR A 92 21.26 -14.21 28.32
CA THR A 92 21.49 -14.71 29.69
C THR A 92 20.56 -14.14 30.75
N GLY A 93 19.76 -13.12 30.42
CA GLY A 93 18.80 -12.51 31.33
C GLY A 93 18.10 -11.29 30.72
N VAL A 94 17.22 -10.66 31.49
CA VAL A 94 16.80 -9.27 31.26
C VAL A 94 17.07 -8.45 32.52
N SER A 95 17.41 -7.17 32.35
CA SER A 95 17.84 -6.30 33.45
C SER A 95 16.76 -6.14 34.54
N SER A 96 17.21 -6.00 35.78
CA SER A 96 16.33 -5.79 36.94
C SER A 96 16.12 -4.29 37.17
N ASN A 97 15.03 -3.73 36.62
CA ASN A 97 14.09 -2.82 37.32
C ASN A 97 13.09 -2.07 36.39
N GLU A 98 13.17 -2.23 35.06
CA GLU A 98 12.23 -1.58 34.12
C GLU A 98 11.35 -2.61 33.38
N SER A 99 10.15 -2.18 32.98
CA SER A 99 9.17 -3.00 32.26
C SER A 99 9.61 -3.25 30.82
N VAL A 100 9.90 -4.50 30.48
CA VAL A 100 10.29 -4.90 29.12
C VAL A 100 9.03 -5.13 28.30
N GLN A 101 8.42 -4.04 27.81
CA GLN A 101 7.15 -4.07 27.07
C GLN A 101 7.18 -5.04 25.88
N GLU A 102 8.29 -5.09 25.13
CA GLU A 102 8.47 -6.00 24.01
C GLU A 102 9.85 -6.65 24.05
N ILE A 103 9.90 -7.98 23.87
CA ILE A 103 11.12 -8.74 23.57
C ILE A 103 11.09 -9.10 22.08
N LEU A 104 11.66 -8.22 21.25
CA LEU A 104 11.85 -8.44 19.82
C LEU A 104 13.31 -8.86 19.55
N ILE A 105 13.48 -10.08 19.03
CA ILE A 105 14.78 -10.63 18.63
C ILE A 105 14.77 -10.76 17.11
N ASP A 106 15.56 -9.92 16.43
CA ASP A 106 15.59 -9.79 14.98
C ASP A 106 17.02 -9.62 14.44
N SER A 107 17.16 -9.49 13.11
CA SER A 107 18.47 -9.23 12.48
C SER A 107 19.12 -7.91 12.89
N ALA A 108 18.37 -6.89 13.35
CA ALA A 108 18.94 -5.64 13.83
C ALA A 108 19.46 -5.76 15.27
N PHE A 109 18.70 -6.38 16.17
CA PHE A 109 19.09 -6.69 17.54
C PHE A 109 20.41 -7.47 17.60
N VAL A 110 20.52 -8.56 16.83
CA VAL A 110 21.74 -9.39 16.82
C VAL A 110 22.94 -8.61 16.29
N LYS A 111 22.78 -7.86 15.19
CA LYS A 111 23.85 -7.02 14.61
C LYS A 111 24.25 -5.85 15.51
N GLY A 112 23.33 -5.35 16.34
CA GLY A 112 23.58 -4.32 17.35
C GLY A 112 24.47 -4.79 18.49
N ILE A 113 24.51 -6.11 18.76
CA ILE A 113 25.41 -6.74 19.73
C ILE A 113 26.73 -7.16 19.08
N SER A 114 26.69 -7.81 17.91
CA SER A 114 27.89 -8.18 17.14
C SER A 114 27.60 -8.26 15.64
N PRO A 115 28.47 -7.71 14.76
CA PRO A 115 28.32 -7.82 13.32
C PRO A 115 28.59 -9.24 12.77
N ARG A 116 29.07 -10.17 13.62
CA ARG A 116 29.24 -11.60 13.30
C ARG A 116 28.72 -12.46 14.44
N VAL A 117 27.59 -13.11 14.20
CA VAL A 117 26.98 -14.11 15.08
C VAL A 117 26.54 -15.26 14.17
N ASP A 118 27.10 -16.45 14.39
CA ASP A 118 26.79 -17.66 13.60
C ASP A 118 25.83 -18.58 14.36
N LYS A 119 25.69 -18.37 15.67
CA LYS A 119 24.84 -19.15 16.58
C LYS A 119 24.26 -18.23 17.65
N LEU A 120 22.93 -18.25 17.82
CA LEU A 120 22.21 -17.53 18.87
C LEU A 120 21.58 -18.54 19.84
N VAL A 121 21.85 -18.37 21.13
CA VAL A 121 21.38 -19.28 22.20
C VAL A 121 20.48 -18.53 23.17
N LEU A 122 19.30 -19.07 23.42
CA LEU A 122 18.40 -18.62 24.49
C LEU A 122 18.64 -19.53 25.70
N THR A 123 19.32 -19.02 26.74
CA THR A 123 19.69 -19.85 27.89
C THR A 123 18.52 -20.07 28.86
N SER A 124 18.59 -21.11 29.69
CA SER A 124 17.66 -21.30 30.82
C SER A 124 17.61 -20.07 31.72
N ALA A 125 18.77 -19.51 32.07
CA ALA A 125 18.89 -18.28 32.88
C ALA A 125 18.15 -17.07 32.27
N PHE A 126 18.10 -16.96 30.93
CA PHE A 126 17.30 -15.94 30.26
C PHE A 126 15.81 -16.13 30.54
N PHE A 127 15.26 -17.33 30.33
CA PHE A 127 13.85 -17.62 30.63
C PHE A 127 13.52 -17.57 32.13
N ASP A 128 14.43 -17.98 33.01
CA ASP A 128 14.29 -17.81 34.46
C ASP A 128 14.17 -16.33 34.85
N SER A 129 14.90 -15.44 34.17
CA SER A 129 14.83 -14.00 34.42
C SER A 129 13.50 -13.36 33.99
N LEU A 130 12.71 -14.00 33.13
CA LEU A 130 11.40 -13.48 32.68
C LEU A 130 10.30 -13.73 33.73
N LYS A 131 10.51 -14.66 34.67
CA LYS A 131 9.50 -15.11 35.63
C LYS A 131 9.03 -13.97 36.52
N GLY A 132 7.72 -13.69 36.50
CA GLY A 132 7.10 -12.61 37.27
C GLY A 132 7.33 -11.19 36.72
N LYS A 133 7.84 -11.03 35.50
CA LYS A 133 7.91 -9.74 34.80
C LYS A 133 6.69 -9.52 33.90
N ALA A 134 6.22 -8.28 33.82
CA ALA A 134 5.30 -7.83 32.77
C ALA A 134 6.09 -7.68 31.46
N ILE A 135 5.60 -8.34 30.40
CA ILE A 135 6.16 -8.40 29.05
C ILE A 135 4.97 -8.54 28.10
N ASP A 136 4.74 -7.60 27.20
CA ASP A 136 3.51 -7.53 26.41
C ASP A 136 3.60 -8.37 25.13
N SER A 137 4.82 -8.55 24.59
CA SER A 137 5.11 -9.42 23.44
C SER A 137 6.48 -10.11 23.55
N PHE A 138 6.57 -11.33 23.02
CA PHE A 138 7.85 -12.03 22.79
C PHE A 138 7.89 -12.53 21.34
N ILE A 139 8.82 -12.05 20.53
CA ILE A 139 8.83 -12.27 19.08
C ILE A 139 10.25 -12.59 18.59
N ILE A 140 10.43 -13.79 18.04
CA ILE A 140 11.57 -14.12 17.17
C ILE A 140 11.17 -13.75 15.73
N SER A 141 11.72 -12.65 15.23
CA SER A 141 11.31 -12.07 13.93
C SER A 141 11.70 -12.95 12.74
N SER A 142 10.81 -13.05 11.76
CA SER A 142 11.10 -13.67 10.45
C SER A 142 12.19 -12.95 9.63
N SER A 143 12.63 -11.77 10.06
CA SER A 143 13.82 -11.09 9.51
C SER A 143 15.15 -11.63 10.04
N LEU A 144 15.15 -12.55 11.02
CA LEU A 144 16.34 -13.15 11.60
C LEU A 144 16.89 -14.26 10.70
N ASN A 145 18.09 -14.07 10.14
CA ASN A 145 18.76 -15.06 9.29
C ASN A 145 19.49 -16.17 10.09
N LEU A 146 18.96 -16.52 11.26
CA LEU A 146 19.49 -17.54 12.18
C LEU A 146 18.31 -18.28 12.83
N ILE A 147 18.52 -19.53 13.22
CA ILE A 147 17.60 -20.32 14.06
C ILE A 147 18.14 -20.27 15.49
N PRO A 148 17.53 -19.54 16.43
CA PRO A 148 17.95 -19.58 17.83
C PRO A 148 17.68 -20.96 18.43
N CYS A 149 18.63 -21.53 19.17
CA CYS A 149 18.38 -22.75 19.93
C CYS A 149 18.25 -22.45 21.43
N ILE A 150 17.40 -23.20 22.11
CA ILE A 150 17.23 -23.11 23.57
C ILE A 150 18.20 -24.11 24.21
N SER A 151 19.23 -23.63 24.88
CA SER A 151 20.31 -24.48 25.42
C SER A 151 21.09 -23.79 26.55
N ASP A 152 21.65 -24.57 27.46
CA ASP A 152 22.61 -24.12 28.47
C ASP A 152 24.07 -24.16 27.98
N GLY A 153 24.33 -24.75 26.80
CA GLY A 153 25.67 -24.96 26.26
C GLY A 153 26.40 -26.21 26.80
N GLU A 154 25.79 -26.96 27.73
CA GLU A 154 26.29 -28.25 28.23
C GLU A 154 25.56 -29.44 27.60
N GLY A 155 24.52 -29.20 26.79
CA GLY A 155 23.77 -30.24 26.08
C GLY A 155 22.80 -31.01 26.97
N ARG A 156 22.41 -30.44 28.11
CA ARG A 156 21.40 -31.01 29.01
C ARG A 156 19.99 -30.66 28.54
N ASN A 157 19.04 -31.44 29.03
CA ASN A 157 17.61 -31.12 28.91
C ASN A 157 17.28 -29.82 29.65
N ILE A 158 16.47 -28.96 29.04
CA ILE A 158 16.08 -27.64 29.54
C ILE A 158 14.62 -27.65 29.99
N GLU A 159 14.35 -27.04 31.14
CA GLU A 159 13.00 -26.81 31.67
C GLU A 159 12.64 -25.33 31.53
N LEU A 160 11.58 -25.03 30.76
CA LEU A 160 10.97 -23.69 30.63
C LEU A 160 9.76 -23.53 31.56
N LYS A 161 9.71 -24.35 32.60
CA LYS A 161 8.63 -24.41 33.59
C LYS A 161 8.33 -23.02 34.15
N LYS A 162 7.07 -22.58 34.02
CA LYS A 162 6.57 -21.26 34.46
C LYS A 162 7.29 -20.03 33.87
N ALA A 163 8.03 -20.12 32.77
CA ALA A 163 8.85 -19.01 32.24
C ALA A 163 8.12 -17.65 32.10
N PHE A 164 6.85 -17.66 31.68
CA PHE A 164 6.00 -16.48 31.54
C PHE A 164 4.79 -16.49 32.52
N ALA A 165 4.73 -17.42 33.46
CA ALA A 165 3.53 -17.63 34.28
C ALA A 165 3.16 -16.40 35.12
N GLY A 166 1.87 -16.07 35.15
CA GLY A 166 1.33 -14.89 35.83
C GLY A 166 1.59 -13.56 35.12
N ASN A 167 2.17 -13.57 33.92
CA ASN A 167 2.31 -12.35 33.13
C ASN A 167 0.96 -11.96 32.49
N GLU A 168 0.24 -11.07 33.16
CA GLU A 168 -1.06 -10.57 32.73
C GLU A 168 -1.00 -9.60 31.53
N SER A 169 0.17 -9.06 31.16
CA SER A 169 0.27 -8.13 30.02
C SER A 169 0.59 -8.79 28.69
N LEU A 170 1.12 -10.03 28.71
CA LEU A 170 1.49 -10.79 27.51
C LEU A 170 0.30 -11.05 26.58
N VAL A 171 0.41 -10.61 25.32
CA VAL A 171 -0.64 -10.75 24.29
C VAL A 171 -0.26 -11.79 23.23
N THR A 172 1.00 -11.77 22.77
CA THR A 172 1.47 -12.58 21.63
C THR A 172 2.86 -13.16 21.88
N VAL A 173 3.05 -14.42 21.50
CA VAL A 173 4.34 -15.12 21.56
C VAL A 173 4.63 -15.83 20.24
N ASP A 174 5.76 -15.52 19.61
CA ASP A 174 6.23 -16.15 18.37
C ASP A 174 7.65 -16.73 18.54
N PHE A 175 7.72 -18.06 18.51
CA PHE A 175 8.93 -18.89 18.47
C PHE A 175 9.01 -19.71 17.16
N SER A 176 8.40 -19.26 16.06
CA SER A 176 8.34 -20.00 14.79
C SER A 176 9.70 -20.38 14.21
N LEU A 177 10.74 -19.58 14.47
CA LEU A 177 12.13 -19.83 14.05
C LEU A 177 13.02 -20.43 15.17
N THR A 178 12.48 -20.85 16.31
CA THR A 178 13.27 -21.36 17.44
C THR A 178 13.35 -22.89 17.47
N ASP A 179 14.54 -23.41 17.74
CA ASP A 179 14.76 -24.82 18.03
C ASP A 179 14.54 -25.16 19.52
N PHE A 180 13.55 -26.02 19.77
CA PHE A 180 13.20 -26.59 21.08
C PHE A 180 13.79 -27.98 21.30
N SER A 181 14.72 -28.48 20.46
CA SER A 181 15.29 -29.84 20.53
C SER A 181 15.76 -30.28 21.92
N SER A 182 16.25 -29.34 22.73
CA SER A 182 16.75 -29.60 24.09
C SER A 182 15.71 -29.34 25.19
N VAL A 183 14.49 -28.91 24.89
CA VAL A 183 13.47 -28.52 25.88
C VAL A 183 12.54 -29.70 26.20
N THR A 184 12.54 -30.16 27.45
CA THR A 184 11.73 -31.31 27.90
C THR A 184 10.54 -30.95 28.78
N ASP A 185 10.58 -29.84 29.51
CA ASP A 185 9.48 -29.40 30.38
C ASP A 185 9.03 -27.97 30.00
N THR A 186 7.74 -27.82 29.70
CA THR A 186 7.05 -26.54 29.47
C THR A 186 5.80 -26.43 30.37
N SER A 187 5.79 -27.16 31.48
CA SER A 187 4.66 -27.15 32.42
C SER A 187 4.44 -25.75 32.99
N GLU A 188 3.17 -25.34 32.99
CA GLU A 188 2.71 -24.02 33.41
C GLU A 188 3.42 -22.83 32.71
N MET A 189 4.09 -23.03 31.57
CA MET A 189 4.97 -22.03 30.94
C MET A 189 4.31 -20.65 30.73
N PHE A 190 3.03 -20.63 30.38
CA PHE A 190 2.19 -19.42 30.22
C PHE A 190 0.99 -19.41 31.18
N ALA A 191 1.01 -20.19 32.27
CA ALA A 191 -0.14 -20.32 33.15
C ALA A 191 -0.55 -18.96 33.76
N ASN A 192 -1.83 -18.63 33.69
CA ASN A 192 -2.46 -17.39 34.13
C ASN A 192 -2.11 -16.14 33.31
N CYS A 193 -1.59 -16.28 32.08
CA CYS A 193 -1.44 -15.14 31.15
C CYS A 193 -2.80 -14.70 30.61
N SER A 194 -3.51 -13.84 31.36
CA SER A 194 -4.93 -13.52 31.16
C SER A 194 -5.25 -12.78 29.85
N ASN A 195 -4.32 -12.01 29.29
CA ASN A 195 -4.45 -11.31 28.01
C ASN A 195 -3.83 -12.05 26.81
N LEU A 196 -3.18 -13.20 27.02
CA LEU A 196 -2.52 -13.96 25.96
C LEU A 196 -3.54 -14.46 24.95
N LYS A 197 -3.36 -14.10 23.67
CA LYS A 197 -4.27 -14.43 22.56
C LYS A 197 -3.72 -15.50 21.63
N MET A 198 -2.43 -15.43 21.32
CA MET A 198 -1.79 -16.24 20.29
C MET A 198 -0.39 -16.70 20.72
N VAL A 199 -0.13 -18.00 20.58
CA VAL A 199 1.21 -18.59 20.70
C VAL A 199 1.53 -19.43 19.48
N GLN A 200 2.68 -19.14 18.86
CA GLN A 200 3.20 -19.81 17.68
C GLN A 200 4.52 -20.50 18.01
N ILE A 201 4.55 -21.83 17.90
CA ILE A 201 5.74 -22.68 18.01
C ILE A 201 5.76 -23.58 16.77
N ASN A 202 6.91 -23.76 16.13
CA ASN A 202 6.97 -24.63 14.95
C ASN A 202 7.06 -26.12 15.37
N LYS A 203 8.12 -26.49 16.08
CA LYS A 203 8.35 -27.88 16.51
C LYS A 203 8.77 -27.93 17.97
N LEU A 204 8.09 -28.76 18.75
CA LEU A 204 8.28 -28.89 20.20
C LEU A 204 8.72 -30.31 20.55
N TYR A 205 9.63 -30.45 21.53
CA TYR A 205 10.16 -31.74 21.98
C TYR A 205 9.81 -32.05 23.45
N ALA A 206 8.99 -31.19 24.07
CA ALA A 206 8.63 -31.28 25.48
C ALA A 206 7.82 -32.55 25.78
N THR A 207 8.20 -33.25 26.85
CA THR A 207 7.48 -34.40 27.39
C THR A 207 6.41 -33.96 28.39
N ASN A 208 6.67 -32.90 29.16
CA ASN A 208 5.73 -32.33 30.11
C ASN A 208 5.20 -30.97 29.64
N LEU A 209 3.90 -30.88 29.36
CA LEU A 209 3.17 -29.67 28.99
C LEU A 209 2.03 -29.37 29.99
N ALA A 210 2.08 -29.98 31.18
CA ALA A 210 0.99 -29.88 32.13
C ALA A 210 0.70 -28.43 32.53
N GLY A 211 -0.55 -27.98 32.35
CA GLY A 211 -0.99 -26.63 32.63
C GLY A 211 -0.35 -25.53 31.76
N MET A 212 0.32 -25.86 30.64
CA MET A 212 1.13 -24.92 29.85
C MET A 212 0.42 -23.59 29.53
N PHE A 213 -0.89 -23.62 29.27
CA PHE A 213 -1.75 -22.45 29.01
C PHE A 213 -2.92 -22.34 30.02
N LYS A 214 -2.82 -22.96 31.21
CA LYS A 214 -3.91 -22.97 32.20
C LYS A 214 -4.32 -21.55 32.59
N ASN A 215 -5.62 -21.26 32.66
CA ASN A 215 -6.20 -19.93 32.95
C ASN A 215 -5.85 -18.81 31.93
N CYS A 216 -5.43 -19.12 30.71
CA CYS A 216 -5.26 -18.11 29.66
C CYS A 216 -6.62 -17.69 29.07
N VAL A 217 -7.38 -16.89 29.82
CA VAL A 217 -8.80 -16.60 29.53
C VAL A 217 -9.05 -15.79 28.24
N SER A 218 -8.01 -15.19 27.65
CA SER A 218 -8.09 -14.51 26.35
C SER A 218 -7.50 -15.29 25.17
N LEU A 219 -7.06 -16.54 25.39
CA LEU A 219 -6.41 -17.34 24.36
C LEU A 219 -7.40 -17.69 23.26
N GLU A 220 -7.13 -17.23 22.04
CA GLU A 220 -8.00 -17.41 20.87
C GLU A 220 -7.47 -18.56 19.99
N GLN A 221 -6.15 -18.68 19.85
CA GLN A 221 -5.50 -19.72 19.05
C GLN A 221 -4.12 -20.11 19.62
N VAL A 222 -3.78 -21.39 19.53
CA VAL A 222 -2.39 -21.88 19.67
C VAL A 222 -2.00 -22.65 18.42
N ASN A 223 -0.74 -22.52 17.99
CA ASN A 223 -0.18 -23.28 16.89
C ASN A 223 1.13 -23.95 17.35
N ILE A 224 1.16 -25.29 17.31
CA ILE A 224 2.32 -26.13 17.61
C ILE A 224 2.37 -27.18 16.49
N SER A 225 3.07 -26.89 15.39
CA SER A 225 2.97 -27.64 14.13
C SER A 225 3.30 -29.12 14.26
N GLU A 226 4.25 -29.47 15.13
CA GLU A 226 4.56 -30.85 15.55
C GLU A 226 4.99 -30.84 17.04
N ASN A 227 4.54 -31.82 17.82
CA ASN A 227 5.16 -32.16 19.11
C ASN A 227 5.67 -33.61 19.06
N VAL A 228 6.97 -33.78 19.31
CA VAL A 228 7.71 -35.01 19.01
C VAL A 228 7.54 -36.08 20.09
N HIS A 229 7.47 -35.71 21.37
CA HIS A 229 7.46 -36.66 22.50
C HIS A 229 6.50 -36.28 23.66
N PRO A 230 5.26 -35.81 23.42
CA PRO A 230 4.35 -35.46 24.51
C PRO A 230 4.02 -36.69 25.39
N VAL A 231 4.17 -36.53 26.71
CA VAL A 231 3.83 -37.54 27.73
C VAL A 231 2.67 -37.07 28.61
N ASN A 232 2.77 -35.84 29.13
CA ASN A 232 1.83 -35.28 30.10
C ASN A 232 1.22 -33.97 29.59
N LEU A 233 -0.08 -33.98 29.31
CA LEU A 233 -0.90 -32.87 28.82
C LEU A 233 -1.97 -32.43 29.84
N ALA A 234 -1.86 -32.85 31.10
CA ALA A 234 -2.86 -32.55 32.13
C ALA A 234 -3.07 -31.04 32.28
N ASP A 235 -4.32 -30.59 32.39
CA ASP A 235 -4.72 -29.18 32.47
C ASP A 235 -4.18 -28.24 31.37
N MET A 236 -3.60 -28.74 30.27
CA MET A 236 -2.80 -27.94 29.33
C MET A 236 -3.49 -26.65 28.85
N PHE A 237 -4.80 -26.70 28.59
CA PHE A 237 -5.63 -25.54 28.23
C PHE A 237 -6.81 -25.34 29.20
N ASN A 238 -6.75 -25.88 30.43
CA ASN A 238 -7.83 -25.75 31.41
C ASN A 238 -8.14 -24.27 31.67
N ASN A 239 -9.41 -23.88 31.54
CA ASN A 239 -9.91 -22.51 31.67
C ASN A 239 -9.38 -21.54 30.60
N CYS A 240 -9.39 -21.99 29.33
CA CYS A 240 -9.24 -21.16 28.14
C CYS A 240 -10.58 -21.00 27.38
N PRO A 241 -11.60 -20.30 27.94
CA PRO A 241 -12.95 -20.26 27.39
C PRO A 241 -13.08 -19.66 25.98
N LYS A 242 -12.09 -18.88 25.50
CA LYS A 242 -12.04 -18.30 24.14
C LYS A 242 -11.28 -19.14 23.11
N LEU A 243 -10.63 -20.25 23.51
CA LEU A 243 -9.77 -21.01 22.62
C LEU A 243 -10.60 -21.65 21.51
N VAL A 244 -10.38 -21.23 20.27
CA VAL A 244 -11.16 -21.71 19.11
C VAL A 244 -10.56 -23.00 18.55
N ASN A 245 -9.23 -23.09 18.46
CA ASN A 245 -8.51 -24.22 17.84
C ASN A 245 -7.06 -24.35 18.39
N VAL A 246 -6.52 -25.56 18.35
CA VAL A 246 -5.09 -25.88 18.56
C VAL A 246 -4.52 -26.43 17.25
N VAL A 247 -3.88 -25.57 16.47
CA VAL A 247 -3.32 -25.93 15.15
C VAL A 247 -2.09 -26.82 15.33
N GLY A 248 -1.99 -27.85 14.50
CA GLY A 248 -0.91 -28.85 14.53
C GLY A 248 -1.13 -30.04 15.48
N ILE A 249 -2.20 -30.05 16.29
CA ILE A 249 -2.46 -31.13 17.27
C ILE A 249 -2.62 -32.53 16.63
N ASN A 250 -3.01 -32.61 15.36
CA ASN A 250 -3.04 -33.86 14.59
C ASN A 250 -1.65 -34.43 14.23
N GLN A 251 -0.58 -33.64 14.29
CA GLN A 251 0.80 -34.08 14.02
C GLN A 251 1.59 -34.44 15.29
N TRP A 252 1.00 -34.29 16.48
CA TRP A 252 1.66 -34.61 17.73
C TRP A 252 1.80 -36.13 17.89
N ARG A 253 2.97 -36.62 18.31
CA ARG A 253 3.20 -38.07 18.46
C ARG A 253 2.56 -38.58 19.75
N THR A 254 1.41 -39.19 19.59
CA THR A 254 0.53 -39.62 20.69
C THR A 254 0.96 -40.90 21.39
N GLU A 255 1.90 -41.65 20.82
CA GLU A 255 2.42 -42.95 21.32
C GLU A 255 2.92 -42.89 22.77
N THR A 256 3.43 -41.72 23.19
CA THR A 256 4.02 -41.50 24.50
C THR A 256 3.08 -40.85 25.53
N ILE A 257 1.88 -40.42 25.13
CA ILE A 257 0.93 -39.70 26.01
C ILE A 257 0.32 -40.68 27.01
N ASN A 258 0.49 -40.40 28.31
CA ASN A 258 -0.12 -41.18 29.39
C ASN A 258 -1.09 -40.39 30.27
N ASN A 259 -1.15 -39.05 30.12
CA ASN A 259 -2.03 -38.20 30.92
C ASN A 259 -2.59 -37.03 30.09
N VAL A 260 -3.91 -36.96 30.01
CA VAL A 260 -4.68 -35.88 29.35
C VAL A 260 -5.73 -35.28 30.30
N SER A 261 -5.59 -35.49 31.61
CA SER A 261 -6.60 -35.12 32.62
C SER A 261 -6.82 -33.60 32.72
N GLY A 262 -8.05 -33.13 32.53
CA GLY A 262 -8.40 -31.71 32.53
C GLY A 262 -7.96 -30.92 31.30
N MET A 263 -7.40 -31.56 30.26
CA MET A 263 -6.65 -30.89 29.18
C MET A 263 -7.42 -29.74 28.50
N PHE A 264 -8.74 -29.89 28.31
CA PHE A 264 -9.62 -28.87 27.71
C PHE A 264 -10.79 -28.48 28.62
N LEU A 265 -10.67 -28.65 29.94
CA LEU A 265 -11.72 -28.29 30.89
C LEU A 265 -12.04 -26.78 30.78
N ASN A 266 -13.33 -26.41 30.81
CA ASN A 266 -13.81 -25.03 30.68
C ASN A 266 -13.48 -24.31 29.33
N CYS A 267 -13.06 -25.03 28.27
CA CYS A 267 -12.82 -24.45 26.95
C CYS A 267 -14.12 -24.19 26.15
N GLY A 268 -14.96 -23.28 26.65
CA GLY A 268 -16.34 -23.07 26.20
C GLY A 268 -16.55 -22.96 24.68
N VAL A 269 -15.75 -22.18 23.94
CA VAL A 269 -15.94 -22.02 22.48
C VAL A 269 -15.20 -23.04 21.61
N LEU A 270 -14.36 -23.91 22.17
CA LEU A 270 -13.48 -24.82 21.42
C LEU A 270 -14.25 -25.75 20.49
N MET A 271 -13.88 -25.76 19.21
CA MET A 271 -14.51 -26.54 18.14
C MET A 271 -13.43 -27.08 17.20
N ASN A 272 -13.74 -28.13 16.44
CA ASN A 272 -12.91 -28.59 15.32
C ASN A 272 -11.46 -29.00 15.70
N LEU A 273 -11.24 -29.55 16.90
CA LEU A 273 -9.99 -30.26 17.21
C LEU A 273 -9.82 -31.45 16.26
N ASP A 274 -8.92 -31.35 15.28
CA ASP A 274 -8.52 -32.51 14.49
C ASP A 274 -7.66 -33.43 15.33
N LEU A 275 -8.30 -34.40 15.99
CA LEU A 275 -7.62 -35.50 16.68
C LEU A 275 -7.51 -36.73 15.79
N SER A 276 -7.69 -36.66 14.46
CA SER A 276 -7.80 -37.85 13.58
C SER A 276 -6.71 -38.90 13.82
N GLN A 277 -5.44 -38.48 13.94
CA GLN A 277 -4.29 -39.35 14.17
C GLN A 277 -4.14 -39.87 15.62
N TRP A 278 -4.96 -39.38 16.57
CA TRP A 278 -4.87 -39.80 17.97
C TRP A 278 -5.52 -41.18 18.19
N PRO A 279 -4.93 -42.04 19.05
CA PRO A 279 -5.54 -43.27 19.53
C PRO A 279 -6.96 -43.07 20.07
N ILE A 280 -7.84 -44.03 19.78
CA ILE A 280 -9.24 -44.05 20.23
C ILE A 280 -9.33 -43.99 21.77
N THR A 281 -8.36 -44.57 22.48
CA THR A 281 -8.23 -44.49 23.94
C THR A 281 -8.07 -43.06 24.45
N LEU A 282 -7.20 -42.25 23.84
CA LEU A 282 -6.97 -40.86 24.22
C LEU A 282 -8.13 -39.95 23.79
N LYS A 283 -8.68 -40.18 22.58
CA LYS A 283 -9.93 -39.52 22.13
C LYS A 283 -11.05 -39.71 23.15
N LYS A 284 -11.28 -40.96 23.60
CA LYS A 284 -12.28 -41.26 24.61
C LYS A 284 -12.00 -40.58 25.94
N GLN A 285 -10.76 -40.62 26.45
CA GLN A 285 -10.38 -39.93 27.69
C GLN A 285 -10.64 -38.41 27.63
N LEU A 286 -10.56 -37.78 26.46
CA LEU A 286 -10.93 -36.38 26.27
C LEU A 286 -12.45 -36.19 26.17
N ASN A 287 -13.15 -37.05 25.43
CA ASN A 287 -14.62 -37.02 25.28
C ASN A 287 -15.34 -37.18 26.64
N ASP A 288 -14.87 -38.09 27.49
CA ASP A 288 -15.48 -38.36 28.80
C ASP A 288 -15.32 -37.14 29.74
N GLN A 289 -14.18 -36.44 29.73
CA GLN A 289 -13.98 -35.18 30.47
C GLN A 289 -14.90 -34.05 30.01
N ILE A 290 -15.15 -33.94 28.69
CA ILE A 290 -16.04 -32.91 28.15
C ILE A 290 -17.48 -33.15 28.62
N LYS A 291 -17.90 -34.42 28.70
CA LYS A 291 -19.21 -34.82 29.26
C LYS A 291 -19.32 -34.51 30.76
N GLU A 292 -18.28 -34.81 31.55
CA GLU A 292 -18.22 -34.43 32.98
C GLU A 292 -18.22 -32.91 33.21
N SER A 293 -17.74 -32.11 32.25
CA SER A 293 -17.75 -30.63 32.35
C SER A 293 -19.11 -29.96 32.13
N GLY A 294 -20.18 -30.73 31.82
CA GLY A 294 -21.52 -30.18 31.58
C GLY A 294 -21.69 -29.47 30.24
N SER A 295 -20.76 -29.65 29.28
CA SER A 295 -20.83 -29.06 27.95
C SER A 295 -21.49 -30.01 26.94
N ASN A 296 -22.59 -29.59 26.31
CA ASN A 296 -23.24 -30.31 25.20
C ASN A 296 -22.41 -30.22 23.91
N LYS A 297 -21.26 -30.91 23.87
CA LYS A 297 -20.39 -31.05 22.70
C LYS A 297 -19.92 -32.49 22.57
N GLU A 298 -20.36 -33.17 21.52
CA GLU A 298 -19.75 -34.42 21.07
C GLU A 298 -18.65 -34.09 20.06
N MET A 299 -17.44 -34.62 20.28
CA MET A 299 -16.38 -34.63 19.28
C MET A 299 -16.56 -35.83 18.37
N SER A 300 -16.42 -35.63 17.06
CA SER A 300 -16.71 -36.62 16.03
C SER A 300 -15.90 -37.91 16.21
N GLU A 301 -16.57 -39.01 16.53
CA GLU A 301 -16.01 -40.35 16.57
C GLU A 301 -16.15 -41.01 15.18
N GLU A 302 -15.02 -41.26 14.51
CA GLU A 302 -14.95 -42.16 13.36
C GLU A 302 -13.73 -43.09 13.51
N ASN A 303 -13.92 -44.36 13.13
CA ASN A 303 -13.06 -45.47 13.54
C ASN A 303 -11.92 -45.74 12.55
N ALA A 304 -10.85 -46.39 13.04
CA ALA A 304 -9.58 -46.54 12.32
C ALA A 304 -9.09 -47.99 12.22
N GLU A 305 -8.74 -48.40 11.00
CA GLU A 305 -7.99 -49.60 10.63
C GLU A 305 -7.18 -49.27 9.35
N THR A 306 -5.91 -49.63 9.15
CA THR A 306 -4.87 -50.22 10.02
C THR A 306 -3.49 -49.67 9.58
N ASN A 307 -2.49 -49.65 10.49
CA ASN A 307 -1.12 -49.22 10.20
C ASN A 307 -0.29 -50.23 9.38
N LEU A 308 0.67 -49.74 8.59
CA LEU A 308 2.09 -50.13 8.58
C LEU A 308 2.94 -49.05 7.83
N PRO A 309 4.25 -48.87 8.13
CA PRO A 309 4.99 -47.64 7.80
C PRO A 309 5.99 -47.76 6.64
N ILE A 310 6.38 -46.62 6.04
CA ILE A 310 7.59 -46.48 5.21
C ILE A 310 8.30 -45.14 5.53
N GLN A 311 9.60 -45.19 5.80
CA GLN A 311 10.50 -44.03 5.81
C GLN A 311 10.89 -43.66 4.36
N GLY A 312 11.02 -42.38 4.03
CA GLY A 312 11.53 -41.95 2.73
C GLY A 312 11.79 -40.45 2.69
N ASP A 313 13.04 -40.08 2.41
CA ASP A 313 13.55 -38.70 2.43
C ASP A 313 13.77 -38.17 0.98
N TYR A 314 14.06 -36.88 0.87
CA TYR A 314 14.46 -36.11 -0.33
C TYR A 314 13.38 -35.65 -1.33
N ALA A 315 13.68 -34.46 -1.88
CA ALA A 315 12.80 -33.63 -2.69
C ALA A 315 12.64 -34.10 -4.15
N THR A 316 11.52 -33.70 -4.76
CA THR A 316 11.32 -33.70 -6.22
C THR A 316 10.67 -32.38 -6.68
N THR A 317 10.87 -32.03 -7.94
CA THR A 317 10.24 -30.87 -8.60
C THR A 317 8.74 -31.10 -8.82
N PRO A 318 7.93 -30.03 -8.97
CA PRO A 318 6.48 -30.16 -9.11
C PRO A 318 6.10 -30.89 -10.41
N SER A 319 5.67 -32.15 -10.27
CA SER A 319 4.99 -32.89 -11.33
C SER A 319 3.54 -32.41 -11.49
N THR A 320 3.01 -32.55 -12.70
CA THR A 320 1.58 -32.36 -12.99
C THR A 320 0.88 -33.72 -12.94
N SER A 321 -0.30 -33.78 -12.32
CA SER A 321 -0.97 -35.05 -12.09
C SER A 321 -1.48 -35.74 -13.35
N THR A 322 -1.61 -37.07 -13.32
CA THR A 322 -2.11 -37.88 -14.46
C THR A 322 -3.35 -38.69 -14.13
N ALA A 323 -4.11 -39.12 -15.13
CA ALA A 323 -5.33 -39.93 -14.95
C ALA A 323 -5.07 -41.28 -14.23
N SER A 324 -3.85 -41.81 -14.29
CA SER A 324 -3.41 -43.01 -13.57
C SER A 324 -3.19 -42.81 -12.06
N GLU A 325 -3.16 -41.57 -11.57
CA GLU A 325 -3.06 -41.25 -10.14
C GLU A 325 -4.42 -41.15 -9.44
N TRP A 326 -5.50 -41.62 -10.07
CA TRP A 326 -6.86 -41.58 -9.54
C TRP A 326 -7.40 -43.00 -9.31
N GLN A 327 -7.99 -43.20 -8.13
CA GLN A 327 -8.96 -44.28 -7.90
C GLN A 327 -10.33 -43.81 -8.37
N TYR A 328 -11.04 -44.69 -9.07
CA TYR A 328 -12.34 -44.41 -9.65
C TYR A 328 -13.21 -45.67 -9.73
N GLN A 329 -14.52 -45.45 -9.71
CA GLN A 329 -15.54 -46.50 -9.87
C GLN A 329 -16.51 -46.14 -10.99
N LEU A 330 -17.07 -47.14 -11.69
CA LEU A 330 -18.12 -46.88 -12.68
C LEU A 330 -19.43 -46.51 -11.94
N SER A 331 -20.08 -45.42 -12.34
CA SER A 331 -21.39 -45.03 -11.79
C SER A 331 -22.45 -46.09 -12.13
N PRO A 332 -23.17 -46.67 -11.15
CA PRO A 332 -24.26 -47.59 -11.43
C PRO A 332 -25.45 -46.97 -12.19
N GLN A 333 -25.52 -45.64 -12.29
CA GLN A 333 -26.65 -44.89 -12.84
C GLN A 333 -26.30 -44.10 -14.12
N SER A 334 -25.04 -44.05 -14.54
CA SER A 334 -24.60 -43.30 -15.73
C SER A 334 -23.31 -43.86 -16.33
N ASP A 335 -23.08 -43.67 -17.63
CA ASP A 335 -21.87 -44.16 -18.30
C ASP A 335 -20.64 -43.27 -18.03
N ARG A 336 -20.22 -43.24 -16.76
CA ARG A 336 -19.30 -42.26 -16.19
C ARG A 336 -18.45 -42.89 -15.08
N TYR A 337 -17.19 -42.47 -14.95
CA TYR A 337 -16.36 -42.81 -13.81
C TYR A 337 -16.46 -41.76 -12.68
N ILE A 338 -16.82 -42.19 -11.48
CA ILE A 338 -16.74 -41.36 -10.27
C ILE A 338 -15.30 -41.43 -9.75
N LEU A 339 -14.63 -40.29 -9.66
CA LEU A 339 -13.30 -40.14 -9.07
C LEU A 339 -13.43 -40.11 -7.54
N THR A 340 -12.97 -41.18 -6.88
CA THR A 340 -13.20 -41.42 -5.45
C THR A 340 -11.99 -41.10 -4.57
N LYS A 341 -10.77 -41.10 -5.14
CA LYS A 341 -9.55 -40.70 -4.42
C LYS A 341 -8.41 -40.34 -5.38
N TYR A 342 -7.68 -39.28 -5.08
CA TYR A 342 -6.36 -39.03 -5.63
C TYR A 342 -5.30 -39.79 -4.81
N ILE A 343 -4.48 -40.59 -5.49
CA ILE A 343 -3.44 -41.46 -4.89
C ILE A 343 -2.02 -41.11 -5.37
N GLY A 344 -1.89 -40.09 -6.21
CA GLY A 344 -0.61 -39.59 -6.67
C GLY A 344 0.13 -38.74 -5.65
N LYS A 345 1.26 -38.16 -6.08
CA LYS A 345 2.11 -37.29 -5.25
C LYS A 345 2.27 -35.88 -5.82
N SER A 346 1.65 -35.59 -6.96
CA SER A 346 1.82 -34.30 -7.64
C SER A 346 1.26 -33.14 -6.82
N THR A 347 2.00 -32.03 -6.78
CA THR A 347 1.56 -30.78 -6.13
C THR A 347 0.68 -29.92 -7.05
N THR A 348 0.66 -30.24 -8.35
CA THR A 348 -0.23 -29.63 -9.35
C THR A 348 -1.25 -30.66 -9.80
N ILE A 349 -2.49 -30.51 -9.32
CA ILE A 349 -3.61 -31.39 -9.62
C ILE A 349 -4.37 -30.86 -10.83
N ILE A 350 -4.62 -31.76 -11.79
CA ILE A 350 -5.59 -31.60 -12.87
C ILE A 350 -6.59 -32.75 -12.75
N VAL A 351 -7.84 -32.43 -12.38
CA VAL A 351 -8.95 -33.39 -12.31
C VAL A 351 -9.33 -33.80 -13.73
N PRO A 352 -9.15 -35.07 -14.14
CA PRO A 352 -9.42 -35.49 -15.51
C PRO A 352 -10.92 -35.47 -15.80
N ASN A 353 -11.32 -34.92 -16.94
CA ASN A 353 -12.72 -34.91 -17.38
C ASN A 353 -13.15 -36.19 -18.14
N THR A 354 -12.18 -37.01 -18.53
CA THR A 354 -12.38 -38.34 -19.10
C THR A 354 -11.33 -39.33 -18.59
N ILE A 355 -11.73 -40.59 -18.43
CA ILE A 355 -10.83 -41.72 -18.18
C ILE A 355 -11.23 -42.84 -19.14
N ASN A 356 -10.26 -43.41 -19.86
CA ASN A 356 -10.46 -44.47 -20.86
C ASN A 356 -11.56 -44.14 -21.89
N GLY A 357 -11.69 -42.87 -22.28
CA GLY A 357 -12.70 -42.36 -23.21
C GLY A 357 -14.09 -42.11 -22.60
N LYS A 358 -14.35 -42.48 -21.34
CA LYS A 358 -15.62 -42.20 -20.64
C LYS A 358 -15.53 -40.91 -19.83
N PRO A 359 -16.61 -40.10 -19.73
CA PRO A 359 -16.66 -38.93 -18.85
C PRO A 359 -16.42 -39.27 -17.38
N THR A 360 -16.04 -38.27 -16.59
CA THR A 360 -15.89 -38.38 -15.13
C THR A 360 -16.91 -37.56 -14.35
N SER A 361 -16.99 -37.80 -13.04
CA SER A 361 -17.48 -36.85 -12.02
C SER A 361 -16.57 -36.95 -10.80
N LEU A 362 -16.34 -35.84 -10.10
CA LEU A 362 -15.62 -35.85 -8.84
C LEU A 362 -16.58 -36.25 -7.70
N GLN A 363 -16.13 -37.06 -6.75
CA GLN A 363 -16.95 -37.41 -5.59
C GLN A 363 -17.20 -36.17 -4.72
N ASP A 364 -16.14 -35.66 -4.10
CA ASP A 364 -16.13 -34.49 -3.23
C ASP A 364 -14.77 -33.76 -3.35
N ILE A 365 -14.64 -32.62 -2.66
CA ILE A 365 -13.34 -31.96 -2.45
C ILE A 365 -13.09 -31.93 -0.94
N SER A 366 -12.57 -33.04 -0.41
CA SER A 366 -12.21 -33.19 1.00
C SER A 366 -10.82 -33.83 1.16
N LYS A 367 -10.33 -33.88 2.40
CA LYS A 367 -9.14 -34.66 2.79
C LYS A 367 -9.27 -36.18 2.56
N SER A 368 -10.47 -36.69 2.32
CA SER A 368 -10.71 -38.11 1.99
C SER A 368 -10.38 -38.42 0.53
N VAL A 369 -10.82 -37.55 -0.39
CA VAL A 369 -10.49 -37.64 -1.83
C VAL A 369 -9.08 -37.11 -2.09
N PHE A 370 -8.63 -36.05 -1.41
CA PHE A 370 -7.32 -35.42 -1.58
C PHE A 370 -6.46 -35.56 -0.30
N PRO A 371 -5.93 -36.76 0.01
CA PRO A 371 -5.12 -36.98 1.21
C PRO A 371 -3.81 -36.17 1.24
N ASN A 372 -3.32 -35.73 0.07
CA ASN A 372 -2.13 -34.90 -0.10
C ASN A 372 -2.42 -33.38 -0.06
N TYR A 373 -3.61 -32.92 0.35
CA TYR A 373 -4.00 -31.49 0.36
C TYR A 373 -2.96 -30.54 0.97
N GLN A 374 -2.17 -31.00 1.93
CA GLN A 374 -1.08 -30.24 2.56
C GLN A 374 0.04 -29.82 1.60
N SER A 375 0.25 -30.55 0.49
CA SER A 375 1.28 -30.25 -0.52
C SER A 375 0.72 -29.77 -1.85
N ILE A 376 -0.61 -29.74 -2.05
CA ILE A 376 -1.20 -29.24 -3.30
C ILE A 376 -0.98 -27.73 -3.40
N THR A 377 -0.18 -27.33 -4.40
CA THR A 377 0.11 -25.94 -4.76
C THR A 377 -0.83 -25.38 -5.81
N SER A 378 -1.45 -26.25 -6.62
CA SER A 378 -2.30 -25.87 -7.75
C SER A 378 -3.40 -26.91 -7.95
N PHE A 379 -4.64 -26.47 -8.15
CA PHE A 379 -5.80 -27.34 -8.36
C PHE A 379 -6.64 -26.87 -9.55
N LYS A 380 -6.77 -27.71 -10.58
CA LYS A 380 -7.43 -27.36 -11.85
C LYS A 380 -8.36 -28.47 -12.33
N ILE A 381 -9.40 -28.13 -13.09
CA ILE A 381 -10.20 -29.11 -13.85
C ILE A 381 -9.68 -29.19 -15.29
N ALA A 382 -9.64 -30.39 -15.88
CA ALA A 382 -9.22 -30.56 -17.27
C ALA A 382 -10.18 -29.87 -18.25
N SER A 383 -9.62 -29.16 -19.24
CA SER A 383 -10.38 -28.44 -20.26
C SER A 383 -11.13 -29.40 -21.20
N GLY A 384 -12.35 -29.02 -21.59
CA GLY A 384 -13.26 -29.84 -22.40
C GLY A 384 -14.65 -29.91 -21.76
N ASN A 385 -15.20 -31.12 -21.68
CA ASN A 385 -16.47 -31.36 -20.98
C ASN A 385 -16.35 -31.03 -19.50
N LYS A 386 -17.41 -30.45 -18.92
CA LYS A 386 -17.45 -30.22 -17.47
C LYS A 386 -17.46 -31.51 -16.66
N VAL A 387 -16.89 -31.44 -15.46
CA VAL A 387 -16.88 -32.50 -14.45
C VAL A 387 -17.89 -32.16 -13.36
N PRO A 388 -19.03 -32.87 -13.25
CA PRO A 388 -19.94 -32.72 -12.12
C PRO A 388 -19.29 -33.17 -10.83
N ILE A 389 -19.63 -32.51 -9.74
CA ILE A 389 -19.33 -32.97 -8.38
C ILE A 389 -20.57 -33.67 -7.80
N GLN A 390 -20.37 -34.78 -7.06
CA GLN A 390 -21.47 -35.52 -6.45
C GLN A 390 -21.91 -34.89 -5.12
N ASP A 391 -20.99 -34.25 -4.41
CA ASP A 391 -21.27 -33.48 -3.19
C ASP A 391 -22.00 -32.16 -3.51
N ALA A 392 -23.09 -31.92 -2.78
CA ALA A 392 -23.93 -30.72 -2.89
C ALA A 392 -23.56 -29.62 -1.86
N ASP A 393 -22.60 -29.87 -0.97
CA ASP A 393 -22.22 -29.01 0.14
C ASP A 393 -20.69 -28.82 0.21
N LEU A 394 -20.15 -27.94 -0.63
CA LEU A 394 -18.70 -27.69 -0.72
C LEU A 394 -18.17 -26.77 0.40
N ARG A 395 -18.81 -26.80 1.57
CA ARG A 395 -18.32 -26.09 2.74
C ARG A 395 -16.92 -26.58 3.12
N TYR A 396 -16.05 -25.63 3.42
CA TYR A 396 -14.67 -25.86 3.84
C TYR A 396 -13.76 -26.64 2.86
N ALA A 397 -14.16 -26.88 1.61
CA ALA A 397 -13.48 -27.81 0.69
C ALA A 397 -11.96 -27.56 0.52
N PHE A 398 -11.56 -26.29 0.37
CA PHE A 398 -10.16 -25.86 0.30
C PHE A 398 -9.66 -25.19 1.60
N GLN A 399 -10.47 -25.16 2.66
CA GLN A 399 -10.17 -24.43 3.90
C GLN A 399 -8.85 -24.91 4.52
N PHE A 400 -8.00 -23.96 4.90
CA PHE A 400 -6.68 -24.22 5.49
C PHE A 400 -5.72 -25.06 4.63
N TRP A 401 -5.91 -25.22 3.31
CA TRP A 401 -4.92 -25.89 2.45
C TRP A 401 -3.62 -25.03 2.41
N PRO A 402 -2.53 -25.44 3.07
CA PRO A 402 -1.46 -24.50 3.42
C PRO A 402 -0.53 -24.15 2.25
N ALA A 403 -0.42 -25.04 1.26
CA ALA A 403 0.46 -24.88 0.11
C ALA A 403 -0.22 -24.24 -1.12
N LEU A 404 -1.55 -24.13 -1.13
CA LEU A 404 -2.36 -23.84 -2.32
C LEU A 404 -2.23 -22.37 -2.75
N LYS A 405 -1.93 -22.15 -4.04
CA LYS A 405 -1.64 -20.84 -4.64
C LYS A 405 -2.60 -20.45 -5.75
N GLU A 406 -2.96 -21.40 -6.60
CA GLU A 406 -3.87 -21.17 -7.73
C GLU A 406 -4.94 -22.26 -7.83
N VAL A 407 -6.17 -21.82 -8.14
CA VAL A 407 -7.35 -22.67 -8.30
C VAL A 407 -8.07 -22.29 -9.60
N ASP A 408 -8.39 -23.29 -10.42
CA ASP A 408 -9.18 -23.18 -11.64
C ASP A 408 -10.31 -24.21 -11.62
N LEU A 409 -11.53 -23.76 -11.31
CA LEU A 409 -12.72 -24.60 -11.25
C LEU A 409 -13.70 -24.30 -12.39
N THR A 410 -13.22 -23.70 -13.49
CA THR A 410 -14.04 -23.32 -14.65
C THR A 410 -14.69 -24.53 -15.33
N GLY A 411 -13.98 -25.66 -15.36
CA GLY A 411 -14.48 -26.95 -15.81
C GLY A 411 -15.40 -27.69 -14.82
N LEU A 412 -15.68 -27.16 -13.63
CA LEU A 412 -16.55 -27.81 -12.66
C LEU A 412 -18.03 -27.57 -13.01
N ASP A 413 -18.85 -28.62 -12.94
CA ASP A 413 -20.31 -28.50 -12.97
C ASP A 413 -20.85 -28.50 -11.53
N THR A 414 -21.25 -27.31 -11.10
CA THR A 414 -21.75 -26.98 -9.76
C THR A 414 -23.28 -26.91 -9.70
N SER A 415 -24.00 -27.31 -10.76
CA SER A 415 -25.47 -27.16 -10.83
C SER A 415 -26.24 -27.88 -9.71
N ALA A 416 -25.66 -28.91 -9.10
CA ALA A 416 -26.19 -29.62 -7.93
C ALA A 416 -25.81 -28.99 -6.57
N VAL A 417 -24.86 -28.03 -6.54
CA VAL A 417 -24.32 -27.46 -5.30
C VAL A 417 -25.28 -26.43 -4.70
N THR A 418 -25.46 -26.49 -3.38
CA THR A 418 -26.40 -25.64 -2.63
C THR A 418 -25.72 -24.77 -1.57
N ASN A 419 -24.48 -25.10 -1.20
CA ASN A 419 -23.71 -24.41 -0.16
C ASN A 419 -22.22 -24.39 -0.50
N ILE A 420 -21.58 -23.23 -0.30
CA ILE A 420 -20.14 -23.00 -0.51
C ILE A 420 -19.52 -22.17 0.64
N GLY A 421 -20.16 -22.20 1.82
CA GLY A 421 -19.72 -21.46 3.00
C GLY A 421 -18.28 -21.78 3.42
N ALA A 422 -17.47 -20.74 3.62
CA ALA A 422 -16.05 -20.84 3.98
C ALA A 422 -15.19 -21.73 3.06
N MET A 423 -15.61 -21.96 1.81
CA MET A 423 -14.98 -22.93 0.89
C MET A 423 -13.47 -22.72 0.70
N PHE A 424 -12.99 -21.48 0.64
CA PHE A 424 -11.57 -21.13 0.51
C PHE A 424 -10.98 -20.52 1.78
N ALA A 425 -11.73 -20.38 2.87
CA ALA A 425 -11.33 -19.51 3.97
C ALA A 425 -9.98 -19.89 4.61
N ASN A 426 -9.14 -18.89 4.86
CA ASN A 426 -7.81 -19.02 5.44
C ASN A 426 -6.87 -19.93 4.63
N VAL A 427 -6.84 -19.79 3.29
CA VAL A 427 -5.78 -20.39 2.46
C VAL A 427 -4.64 -19.37 2.32
N PRO A 428 -3.54 -19.54 3.10
CA PRO A 428 -2.62 -18.44 3.38
C PRO A 428 -1.73 -18.04 2.19
N LEU A 429 -1.63 -18.88 1.16
CA LEU A 429 -0.80 -18.66 -0.03
C LEU A 429 -1.62 -18.45 -1.32
N LEU A 430 -2.96 -18.42 -1.24
CA LEU A 430 -3.84 -18.29 -2.40
C LEU A 430 -3.64 -16.93 -3.07
N THR A 431 -3.17 -16.91 -4.32
CA THR A 431 -3.02 -15.68 -5.11
C THR A 431 -4.05 -15.56 -6.23
N LYS A 432 -4.58 -16.69 -6.73
CA LYS A 432 -5.52 -16.74 -7.86
C LYS A 432 -6.63 -17.77 -7.67
N VAL A 433 -7.88 -17.36 -7.95
CA VAL A 433 -9.03 -18.26 -8.08
C VAL A 433 -9.86 -17.89 -9.31
N ASP A 434 -10.11 -18.85 -10.19
CA ASP A 434 -11.06 -18.72 -11.30
C ASP A 434 -12.27 -19.66 -11.10
N LEU A 435 -13.45 -19.05 -10.87
CA LEU A 435 -14.75 -19.72 -10.74
C LEU A 435 -15.71 -19.28 -11.87
N SER A 436 -15.17 -18.83 -13.01
CA SER A 436 -15.98 -18.44 -14.16
C SER A 436 -16.70 -19.64 -14.78
N GLY A 437 -17.93 -19.41 -15.24
CA GLY A 437 -18.77 -20.46 -15.83
C GLY A 437 -19.43 -21.41 -14.81
N TRP A 438 -19.26 -21.22 -13.50
CA TRP A 438 -20.07 -21.90 -12.48
C TRP A 438 -21.57 -21.64 -12.65
N ASP A 439 -22.38 -22.66 -12.38
CA ASP A 439 -23.81 -22.46 -12.08
C ASP A 439 -23.94 -22.29 -10.57
N THR A 440 -24.35 -21.10 -10.14
CA THR A 440 -24.58 -20.76 -8.73
C THR A 440 -26.06 -20.57 -8.41
N SER A 441 -26.96 -20.83 -9.37
CA SER A 441 -28.39 -20.55 -9.27
C SER A 441 -29.14 -21.37 -8.20
N ASN A 442 -28.51 -22.42 -7.65
CA ASN A 442 -29.03 -23.25 -6.55
C ASN A 442 -28.40 -22.95 -5.18
N ILE A 443 -27.43 -22.04 -5.10
CA ILE A 443 -26.66 -21.78 -3.88
C ILE A 443 -27.43 -20.83 -2.94
N THR A 444 -27.47 -21.18 -1.65
CA THR A 444 -28.27 -20.47 -0.63
C THR A 444 -27.44 -19.80 0.48
N ASP A 445 -26.23 -20.30 0.72
CA ASP A 445 -25.26 -19.69 1.64
C ASP A 445 -23.87 -19.58 1.00
N MET A 446 -23.26 -18.40 1.16
CA MET A 446 -21.93 -18.02 0.69
C MET A 446 -21.11 -17.32 1.78
N ASN A 447 -21.50 -17.50 3.06
CA ASN A 447 -20.81 -16.88 4.19
C ASN A 447 -19.32 -17.27 4.22
N TYR A 448 -18.46 -16.37 4.71
CA TYR A 448 -17.02 -16.59 4.91
C TYR A 448 -16.22 -17.08 3.68
N MET A 449 -16.78 -17.13 2.47
CA MET A 449 -16.24 -17.95 1.36
C MET A 449 -14.75 -17.75 1.09
N PHE A 450 -14.28 -16.49 1.05
CA PHE A 450 -12.88 -16.11 0.84
C PHE A 450 -12.29 -15.38 2.07
N ASN A 451 -12.77 -15.70 3.29
CA ASN A 451 -12.36 -14.97 4.50
C ASN A 451 -10.88 -15.28 4.82
N ALA A 452 -10.07 -14.22 4.92
CA ALA A 452 -8.66 -14.23 5.29
C ALA A 452 -7.69 -14.85 4.26
N ASP A 453 -8.08 -14.90 2.99
CA ASP A 453 -7.19 -15.23 1.87
C ASP A 453 -6.33 -14.01 1.50
N ARG A 454 -5.49 -13.60 2.45
CA ARG A 454 -4.78 -12.32 2.49
C ARG A 454 -3.88 -12.07 1.27
N GLN A 455 -3.44 -13.14 0.60
CA GLN A 455 -2.58 -13.09 -0.58
C GLN A 455 -3.32 -12.98 -1.92
N LEU A 456 -4.66 -13.11 -1.91
CA LEU A 456 -5.49 -13.20 -3.11
C LEU A 456 -5.43 -11.89 -3.91
N GLN A 457 -5.09 -12.01 -5.19
CA GLN A 457 -4.85 -10.90 -6.12
C GLN A 457 -5.76 -10.97 -7.34
N GLU A 458 -6.09 -12.18 -7.80
CA GLU A 458 -6.99 -12.43 -8.93
C GLU A 458 -8.16 -13.32 -8.47
N LEU A 459 -9.40 -12.81 -8.62
CA LEU A 459 -10.62 -13.53 -8.26
C LEU A 459 -11.67 -13.32 -9.37
N VAL A 460 -12.07 -14.38 -10.04
CA VAL A 460 -12.99 -14.32 -11.21
C VAL A 460 -14.33 -14.98 -10.89
N LEU A 461 -15.41 -14.18 -10.90
CA LEU A 461 -16.78 -14.55 -10.46
C LEU A 461 -17.83 -14.29 -11.55
N ALA A 462 -17.50 -14.60 -12.81
CA ALA A 462 -18.31 -14.24 -13.97
C ALA A 462 -19.70 -14.92 -13.96
N ASN A 463 -20.75 -14.13 -14.22
CA ASN A 463 -22.15 -14.55 -14.45
C ASN A 463 -22.86 -15.26 -13.27
N TRP A 464 -22.39 -15.09 -12.02
CA TRP A 464 -23.02 -15.70 -10.85
C TRP A 464 -24.46 -15.23 -10.57
N ASP A 465 -25.37 -16.18 -10.29
CA ASP A 465 -26.76 -15.93 -9.90
C ASP A 465 -26.96 -16.11 -8.39
N VAL A 466 -26.73 -15.04 -7.63
CA VAL A 466 -26.89 -15.04 -6.16
C VAL A 466 -28.34 -14.80 -5.68
N ARG A 467 -29.36 -14.91 -6.54
CA ARG A 467 -30.74 -14.54 -6.17
C ARG A 467 -31.37 -15.40 -5.06
N LYS A 468 -30.85 -16.61 -4.82
CA LYS A 468 -31.26 -17.49 -3.70
C LYS A 468 -30.42 -17.31 -2.41
N VAL A 469 -29.32 -16.55 -2.48
CA VAL A 469 -28.41 -16.39 -1.34
C VAL A 469 -29.01 -15.47 -0.29
N THR A 470 -29.02 -15.91 0.97
CA THR A 470 -29.58 -15.14 2.10
C THR A 470 -28.52 -14.52 3.01
N ASN A 471 -27.28 -15.02 2.95
CA ASN A 471 -26.19 -14.72 3.86
C ASN A 471 -24.86 -14.52 3.11
N MET A 472 -24.21 -13.36 3.30
CA MET A 472 -22.89 -13.01 2.74
C MET A 472 -21.93 -12.49 3.82
N THR A 473 -22.17 -12.87 5.09
CA THR A 473 -21.38 -12.46 6.26
C THR A 473 -19.91 -12.85 6.08
N TYR A 474 -18.98 -11.90 6.21
CA TYR A 474 -17.53 -12.05 5.98
C TYR A 474 -17.11 -12.63 4.60
N MET A 475 -17.95 -12.62 3.55
CA MET A 475 -17.68 -13.33 2.29
C MET A 475 -16.33 -12.96 1.62
N PHE A 476 -15.93 -11.68 1.67
CA PHE A 476 -14.69 -11.14 1.10
C PHE A 476 -13.82 -10.46 2.18
N ALA A 477 -13.90 -10.94 3.42
CA ALA A 477 -13.21 -10.35 4.56
C ALA A 477 -11.70 -10.60 4.53
N TYR A 478 -10.91 -9.61 4.95
CA TYR A 478 -9.45 -9.65 5.07
C TYR A 478 -8.70 -9.99 3.77
N LEU A 479 -9.31 -9.76 2.59
CA LEU A 479 -8.64 -9.84 1.28
C LEU A 479 -7.70 -8.65 1.07
N SER A 480 -6.57 -8.66 1.78
CA SER A 480 -5.65 -7.52 1.88
C SER A 480 -4.87 -7.20 0.60
N ASN A 481 -4.71 -8.15 -0.33
CA ASN A 481 -3.99 -7.93 -1.60
C ASN A 481 -4.90 -7.67 -2.81
N LEU A 482 -6.21 -7.89 -2.69
CA LEU A 482 -7.16 -7.76 -3.80
C LEU A 482 -7.35 -6.28 -4.16
N LYS A 483 -7.03 -5.90 -5.41
CA LYS A 483 -7.05 -4.50 -5.87
C LYS A 483 -8.39 -4.06 -6.45
N THR A 484 -9.09 -4.98 -7.12
CA THR A 484 -10.35 -4.75 -7.82
C THR A 484 -11.28 -5.94 -7.59
N LEU A 485 -12.59 -5.69 -7.54
CA LEU A 485 -13.59 -6.74 -7.44
C LEU A 485 -14.86 -6.33 -8.19
N ASP A 486 -15.24 -7.10 -9.21
CA ASP A 486 -16.47 -6.89 -9.96
C ASP A 486 -17.56 -7.86 -9.49
N LEU A 487 -18.63 -7.31 -8.92
CA LEU A 487 -19.85 -8.03 -8.52
C LEU A 487 -21.06 -7.49 -9.30
N SER A 488 -20.86 -6.98 -10.53
CA SER A 488 -21.92 -6.47 -11.40
C SER A 488 -23.02 -7.49 -11.77
N SER A 489 -22.77 -8.79 -11.59
CA SER A 489 -23.79 -9.85 -11.72
C SER A 489 -24.67 -10.01 -10.46
N PHE A 490 -24.23 -9.55 -9.29
CA PHE A 490 -24.79 -9.96 -8.00
C PHE A 490 -26.13 -9.26 -7.68
N GLN A 491 -27.24 -9.95 -7.98
CA GLN A 491 -28.60 -9.48 -7.68
C GLN A 491 -29.06 -9.87 -6.26
N THR A 492 -28.54 -9.17 -5.24
CA THR A 492 -28.64 -9.50 -3.80
C THR A 492 -30.03 -9.38 -3.15
N ASN A 493 -31.13 -9.49 -3.90
CA ASN A 493 -32.49 -9.15 -3.46
C ASN A 493 -32.99 -9.94 -2.23
N GLN A 494 -32.49 -11.15 -1.98
CA GLN A 494 -32.86 -12.01 -0.84
C GLN A 494 -31.83 -11.98 0.31
N VAL A 495 -30.72 -11.24 0.16
CA VAL A 495 -29.68 -11.19 1.19
C VAL A 495 -30.20 -10.39 2.40
N THR A 496 -30.08 -10.99 3.59
CA THR A 496 -30.50 -10.37 4.86
C THR A 496 -29.33 -9.92 5.71
N ASN A 497 -28.14 -10.52 5.52
CA ASN A 497 -26.94 -10.24 6.29
C ASN A 497 -25.69 -10.09 5.40
N MET A 498 -25.05 -8.93 5.51
CA MET A 498 -23.78 -8.53 4.84
C MET A 498 -22.74 -8.05 5.87
N ASN A 499 -22.87 -8.46 7.14
CA ASN A 499 -21.95 -8.05 8.20
C ASN A 499 -20.49 -8.36 7.85
N SER A 500 -19.61 -7.37 7.98
CA SER A 500 -18.17 -7.44 7.71
C SER A 500 -17.79 -7.95 6.31
N MET A 501 -18.70 -7.86 5.31
CA MET A 501 -18.51 -8.48 3.98
C MET A 501 -17.20 -8.09 3.28
N PHE A 502 -16.74 -6.84 3.43
CA PHE A 502 -15.48 -6.31 2.86
C PHE A 502 -14.58 -5.68 3.95
N ILE A 503 -14.61 -6.22 5.18
CA ILE A 503 -13.74 -5.75 6.28
C ILE A 503 -12.26 -6.00 5.95
N GLU A 504 -11.36 -5.09 6.33
CA GLU A 504 -9.90 -5.15 6.09
C GLU A 504 -9.44 -5.38 4.63
N THR A 505 -10.26 -5.11 3.61
CA THR A 505 -9.83 -5.11 2.20
C THR A 505 -9.08 -3.81 1.86
N THR A 506 -7.94 -3.59 2.52
CA THR A 506 -7.20 -2.32 2.56
C THR A 506 -6.61 -1.88 1.22
N ASN A 507 -6.29 -2.82 0.31
CA ASN A 507 -5.83 -2.51 -1.05
C ASN A 507 -6.93 -2.52 -2.12
N LEU A 508 -8.18 -2.80 -1.77
CA LEU A 508 -9.30 -2.74 -2.70
C LEU A 508 -9.58 -1.28 -3.10
N ARG A 509 -9.28 -0.93 -4.35
CA ARG A 509 -9.45 0.41 -4.93
C ARG A 509 -10.74 0.55 -5.74
N LEU A 510 -11.22 -0.52 -6.38
CA LEU A 510 -12.45 -0.51 -7.16
C LEU A 510 -13.36 -1.68 -6.75
N LEU A 511 -14.62 -1.37 -6.45
CA LEU A 511 -15.65 -2.35 -6.14
C LEU A 511 -16.94 -2.03 -6.90
N ASN A 512 -17.35 -2.93 -7.79
CA ASN A 512 -18.57 -2.74 -8.57
C ASN A 512 -19.75 -3.49 -7.93
N LEU A 513 -20.68 -2.73 -7.33
CA LEU A 513 -21.91 -3.19 -6.69
C LEU A 513 -23.15 -2.74 -7.49
N SER A 514 -23.01 -2.52 -8.80
CA SER A 514 -24.03 -1.89 -9.65
C SER A 514 -25.39 -2.61 -9.66
N GLN A 515 -25.44 -3.92 -9.38
CA GLN A 515 -26.70 -4.68 -9.29
C GLN A 515 -27.15 -5.05 -7.87
N PHE A 516 -26.39 -4.67 -6.84
CA PHE A 516 -26.79 -4.88 -5.45
C PHE A 516 -28.13 -4.18 -5.15
N ASN A 517 -28.90 -4.81 -4.27
CA ASN A 517 -30.14 -4.30 -3.68
C ASN A 517 -30.12 -4.67 -2.19
N LEU A 518 -30.07 -3.67 -1.32
CA LEU A 518 -29.98 -3.83 0.13
C LEU A 518 -31.34 -3.67 0.82
N THR A 519 -32.46 -3.65 0.08
CA THR A 519 -33.82 -3.49 0.64
C THR A 519 -34.08 -4.43 1.83
N ASN A 520 -33.77 -5.72 1.66
CA ASN A 520 -33.98 -6.74 2.69
C ASN A 520 -32.85 -6.88 3.71
N VAL A 521 -31.68 -6.26 3.48
CA VAL A 521 -30.52 -6.36 4.38
C VAL A 521 -30.82 -5.68 5.72
N ARG A 522 -30.74 -6.48 6.79
CA ARG A 522 -30.98 -6.09 8.19
C ARG A 522 -29.69 -5.88 8.97
N ASN A 523 -28.62 -6.61 8.64
CA ASN A 523 -27.29 -6.41 9.22
C ASN A 523 -26.24 -6.12 8.14
N MET A 524 -25.51 -5.04 8.34
CA MET A 524 -24.37 -4.57 7.53
C MET A 524 -23.28 -3.94 8.42
N GLY A 525 -23.18 -4.41 9.68
CA GLY A 525 -22.16 -3.94 10.62
C GLY A 525 -20.75 -4.12 10.06
N SER A 526 -19.90 -3.09 10.22
CA SER A 526 -18.51 -3.07 9.74
C SER A 526 -18.28 -3.46 8.27
N MET A 527 -19.30 -3.35 7.40
CA MET A 527 -19.27 -3.91 6.04
C MET A 527 -18.08 -3.47 5.19
N PHE A 528 -17.60 -2.24 5.36
CA PHE A 528 -16.45 -1.67 4.64
C PHE A 528 -15.27 -1.28 5.55
N THR A 529 -15.29 -1.63 6.84
CA THR A 529 -14.34 -1.13 7.84
C THR A 529 -12.90 -1.59 7.59
N THR A 530 -11.94 -0.68 7.76
CA THR A 530 -10.50 -0.99 7.74
C THR A 530 -9.77 -0.41 8.94
N SER A 531 -8.69 -1.06 9.35
CA SER A 531 -7.77 -0.65 10.43
C SER A 531 -7.00 0.63 10.09
N ALA A 532 -6.70 0.86 8.82
CA ALA A 532 -6.02 2.04 8.29
C ALA A 532 -6.85 2.77 7.24
N LYS A 533 -6.54 4.06 7.00
CA LYS A 533 -7.19 4.86 5.95
C LYS A 533 -6.96 4.23 4.56
N SER A 534 -8.02 3.73 3.94
CA SER A 534 -7.95 2.89 2.75
C SER A 534 -8.75 3.49 1.59
N PRO A 535 -8.08 3.96 0.51
CA PRO A 535 -8.76 4.52 -0.67
C PRO A 535 -9.64 3.48 -1.39
N LEU A 536 -10.87 3.86 -1.77
CA LEU A 536 -11.85 3.02 -2.44
C LEU A 536 -12.77 3.86 -3.34
N LEU A 537 -13.17 3.29 -4.49
CA LEU A 537 -14.28 3.73 -5.32
C LEU A 537 -15.31 2.60 -5.41
N VAL A 538 -16.56 2.91 -5.09
CA VAL A 538 -17.71 2.01 -5.15
C VAL A 538 -18.65 2.47 -6.26
N ILE A 539 -18.99 1.58 -7.20
CA ILE A 539 -20.00 1.84 -8.22
C ILE A 539 -21.30 1.16 -7.76
N ALA A 540 -22.34 1.94 -7.40
CA ALA A 540 -23.57 1.41 -6.81
C ALA A 540 -24.82 2.21 -7.20
N LYS A 541 -25.96 1.54 -7.33
CA LYS A 541 -27.29 2.17 -7.52
C LYS A 541 -28.12 2.26 -6.24
N ASP A 542 -27.80 1.45 -5.23
CA ASP A 542 -28.59 1.33 -4.00
C ASP A 542 -28.37 2.55 -3.09
N SER A 543 -29.46 3.11 -2.54
CA SER A 543 -29.39 4.32 -1.73
C SER A 543 -28.73 4.12 -0.37
N LYS A 544 -28.72 2.90 0.20
CA LYS A 544 -27.97 2.60 1.43
C LYS A 544 -26.47 2.52 1.17
N LEU A 545 -26.05 2.07 -0.02
CA LEU A 545 -24.63 2.09 -0.45
C LEU A 545 -24.18 3.52 -0.76
N LEU A 546 -24.92 4.26 -1.59
CA LEU A 546 -24.57 5.64 -1.98
C LEU A 546 -24.46 6.60 -0.79
N ASN A 547 -25.22 6.36 0.28
CA ASN A 547 -25.20 7.16 1.51
C ASN A 547 -24.52 6.45 2.70
N TYR A 548 -23.74 5.37 2.47
CA TYR A 548 -23.06 4.65 3.54
C TYR A 548 -21.99 5.52 4.23
N ASN A 549 -21.84 5.42 5.55
CA ASN A 549 -20.79 6.14 6.30
C ASN A 549 -19.42 5.48 6.13
N TYR A 550 -18.88 5.58 4.92
CA TYR A 550 -17.58 5.03 4.54
C TYR A 550 -16.42 5.56 5.42
N SER A 551 -16.50 6.83 5.84
CA SER A 551 -15.49 7.47 6.69
C SER A 551 -15.39 6.84 8.08
N SER A 552 -16.51 6.42 8.68
CA SER A 552 -16.49 5.66 9.95
C SER A 552 -15.83 4.28 9.83
N GLY A 553 -15.76 3.74 8.61
CA GLY A 553 -15.00 2.53 8.28
C GLY A 553 -13.58 2.80 7.81
N ASN A 554 -13.01 3.99 8.04
CA ASN A 554 -11.69 4.43 7.54
C ASN A 554 -11.52 4.38 6.01
N ARG A 555 -12.60 4.32 5.22
CA ARG A 555 -12.48 4.47 3.76
C ARG A 555 -12.31 5.93 3.37
N THR A 556 -11.46 6.17 2.39
CA THR A 556 -11.31 7.47 1.69
C THR A 556 -11.65 7.27 0.22
N PHE A 557 -11.95 8.34 -0.53
CA PHE A 557 -12.08 8.22 -1.98
C PHE A 557 -10.72 7.85 -2.62
N THR A 558 -10.76 7.29 -3.83
CA THR A 558 -9.58 7.07 -4.68
C THR A 558 -9.87 7.61 -6.08
N GLY A 559 -8.84 7.90 -6.86
CA GLY A 559 -9.02 8.43 -8.21
C GLY A 559 -7.76 9.03 -8.79
N PRO A 560 -7.84 9.52 -10.04
CA PRO A 560 -6.84 10.43 -10.59
C PRO A 560 -6.63 11.62 -9.64
N THR A 561 -5.37 11.88 -9.29
CA THR A 561 -4.99 13.04 -8.47
C THR A 561 -4.09 13.99 -9.25
N PHE A 562 -4.14 15.27 -8.92
CA PHE A 562 -3.37 16.33 -9.56
C PHE A 562 -2.63 17.12 -8.50
N ASN A 563 -1.30 17.19 -8.57
CA ASN A 563 -0.43 17.90 -7.62
C ASN A 563 0.21 19.10 -8.30
N ALA A 564 0.15 20.28 -7.68
CA ALA A 564 0.60 21.53 -8.29
C ALA A 564 2.14 21.74 -8.32
N GLY A 565 2.97 20.77 -7.94
CA GLY A 565 4.42 20.81 -8.19
C GLY A 565 5.18 21.96 -7.50
N GLY A 566 4.72 22.36 -6.32
CA GLY A 566 5.20 23.55 -5.60
C GLY A 566 4.54 24.87 -6.04
N GLY A 567 3.53 24.81 -6.89
CA GLY A 567 2.53 25.86 -7.10
C GLY A 567 1.22 25.57 -6.34
N THR A 568 0.14 26.22 -6.77
CA THR A 568 -1.23 26.07 -6.24
C THR A 568 -2.28 26.09 -7.35
N PHE A 569 -3.45 25.52 -7.08
CA PHE A 569 -4.68 25.71 -7.86
C PHE A 569 -5.41 27.01 -7.44
N ALA A 570 -6.42 27.43 -8.20
CA ALA A 570 -7.15 28.69 -8.00
C ALA A 570 -7.88 28.87 -6.64
N ASP A 571 -8.05 27.82 -5.84
CA ASP A 571 -8.54 27.86 -4.45
C ASP A 571 -7.41 27.81 -3.40
N ASN A 572 -6.17 28.05 -3.83
CA ASN A 572 -4.93 27.90 -3.06
C ASN A 572 -4.62 26.47 -2.60
N SER A 573 -5.30 25.44 -3.10
CA SER A 573 -4.94 24.06 -2.81
C SER A 573 -3.64 23.66 -3.53
N THR A 574 -2.89 22.72 -2.98
CA THR A 574 -1.70 22.12 -3.64
C THR A 574 -2.03 20.80 -4.36
N THR A 575 -3.20 20.22 -4.08
CA THR A 575 -3.68 18.96 -4.67
C THR A 575 -5.17 19.04 -5.02
N LYS A 576 -5.57 18.40 -6.12
CA LYS A 576 -6.97 18.12 -6.50
C LYS A 576 -7.17 16.62 -6.69
N ASN A 577 -8.39 16.16 -6.44
CA ASN A 577 -8.83 14.78 -6.66
C ASN A 577 -10.03 14.81 -7.61
N TYR A 578 -10.04 13.92 -8.60
CA TYR A 578 -11.11 13.89 -9.62
C TYR A 578 -12.44 13.34 -9.06
N PHE A 579 -12.38 12.19 -8.38
CA PHE A 579 -13.48 11.71 -7.55
C PHE A 579 -13.44 12.42 -6.19
N GLN A 580 -14.62 12.78 -5.69
CA GLN A 580 -14.83 13.55 -4.46
C GLN A 580 -15.79 12.83 -3.48
N SER A 581 -16.32 11.68 -3.90
CA SER A 581 -17.14 10.76 -3.13
C SER A 581 -16.54 9.35 -3.21
N ILE A 582 -16.86 8.50 -2.24
CA ILE A 582 -16.42 7.10 -2.21
C ILE A 582 -17.36 6.21 -3.04
N ALA A 583 -18.65 6.57 -3.11
CA ALA A 583 -19.62 5.92 -3.97
C ALA A 583 -20.11 6.87 -5.07
N ILE A 584 -20.38 6.31 -6.25
CA ILE A 584 -20.99 6.96 -7.42
C ILE A 584 -21.96 6.00 -8.12
N THR A 585 -22.85 6.55 -8.95
CA THR A 585 -23.79 5.72 -9.74
C THR A 585 -23.10 5.06 -10.95
N PRO A 586 -23.60 3.94 -11.48
CA PRO A 586 -23.10 3.34 -12.73
C PRO A 586 -23.26 4.25 -13.96
N THR A 587 -24.10 5.29 -13.84
CA THR A 587 -24.41 6.29 -14.85
C THR A 587 -23.71 7.64 -14.60
N ASP A 588 -22.82 7.72 -13.61
CA ASP A 588 -22.11 8.98 -13.28
C ASP A 588 -21.20 9.39 -14.46
N PRO A 589 -21.34 10.60 -15.02
CA PRO A 589 -20.48 11.07 -16.11
C PRO A 589 -18.99 11.00 -15.77
N LYS A 590 -18.60 11.05 -14.48
CA LYS A 590 -17.19 10.95 -14.09
C LYS A 590 -16.54 9.60 -14.46
N LEU A 591 -17.31 8.54 -14.72
CA LEU A 591 -16.78 7.27 -15.25
C LEU A 591 -16.29 7.37 -16.70
N GLN A 592 -16.73 8.41 -17.45
CA GLN A 592 -16.36 8.61 -18.85
C GLN A 592 -15.00 9.30 -19.00
N ILE A 593 -14.13 8.74 -19.83
CA ILE A 593 -12.77 9.28 -20.07
C ILE A 593 -12.80 10.70 -20.67
N GLN A 594 -13.86 11.05 -21.42
CA GLN A 594 -14.08 12.40 -21.95
C GLN A 594 -14.28 13.44 -20.84
N THR A 595 -15.08 13.11 -19.82
CA THR A 595 -15.31 13.98 -18.65
C THR A 595 -14.05 14.14 -17.79
N PHE A 596 -13.24 13.08 -17.69
CA PHE A 596 -11.93 13.16 -17.07
C PHE A 596 -10.98 14.10 -17.84
N ASN A 597 -10.92 13.99 -19.16
CA ASN A 597 -10.08 14.86 -19.99
C ASN A 597 -10.53 16.32 -19.92
N GLN A 598 -11.85 16.59 -19.95
CA GLN A 598 -12.42 17.93 -19.75
C GLN A 598 -12.03 18.53 -18.39
N PHE A 599 -12.10 17.73 -17.31
CA PHE A 599 -11.63 18.15 -15.99
C PHE A 599 -10.14 18.47 -16.01
N LYS A 600 -9.30 17.58 -16.55
CA LYS A 600 -7.84 17.77 -16.67
C LYS A 600 -7.47 19.06 -17.43
N SER A 601 -8.19 19.41 -18.51
CA SER A 601 -8.00 20.67 -19.23
C SER A 601 -8.52 21.91 -18.49
N SER A 602 -9.46 21.76 -17.55
CA SER A 602 -10.01 22.88 -16.77
C SER A 602 -9.15 23.29 -15.56
N LEU A 603 -8.11 22.52 -15.24
CA LEU A 603 -7.24 22.75 -14.08
C LEU A 603 -6.20 23.84 -14.34
N ALA A 604 -6.56 25.09 -14.04
CA ALA A 604 -5.57 26.15 -13.87
C ALA A 604 -4.68 25.89 -12.64
N VAL A 605 -3.37 26.02 -12.83
CA VAL A 605 -2.33 25.99 -11.78
C VAL A 605 -1.39 27.17 -11.95
N GLU A 606 -0.95 27.74 -10.84
CA GLU A 606 -0.06 28.90 -10.79
C GLU A 606 1.11 28.63 -9.84
N LYS A 607 2.28 29.21 -10.15
CA LYS A 607 3.47 29.17 -9.30
C LYS A 607 4.29 30.43 -9.54
N PRO A 608 4.71 31.16 -8.48
CA PRO A 608 5.53 32.35 -8.63
C PRO A 608 6.79 32.10 -9.48
N ASN A 609 7.12 33.07 -10.33
CA ASN A 609 8.31 33.07 -11.21
C ASN A 609 8.45 31.82 -12.08
N SER A 610 7.35 31.14 -12.42
CA SER A 610 7.34 29.88 -13.16
C SER A 610 6.27 29.85 -14.26
N ILE A 611 6.56 29.14 -15.34
CA ILE A 611 5.64 28.78 -16.43
C ILE A 611 5.20 27.32 -16.23
N PHE A 612 3.89 27.07 -16.24
CA PHE A 612 3.34 25.71 -16.22
C PHE A 612 3.72 24.97 -17.51
N ALA A 613 4.45 23.86 -17.38
CA ALA A 613 5.02 23.11 -18.49
C ALA A 613 4.27 21.80 -18.81
N GLY A 614 3.13 21.55 -18.16
CA GLY A 614 2.30 20.37 -18.36
C GLY A 614 2.24 19.42 -17.16
N TRP A 615 1.74 18.21 -17.40
CA TRP A 615 1.52 17.20 -16.37
C TRP A 615 2.46 16.01 -16.55
N GLN A 616 3.45 15.84 -15.67
CA GLN A 616 4.20 14.59 -15.54
C GLN A 616 3.26 13.51 -14.99
N VAL A 617 3.20 12.36 -15.67
CA VAL A 617 2.28 11.27 -15.31
C VAL A 617 3.02 10.20 -14.51
N ASN A 618 2.63 10.03 -13.25
CA ASN A 618 3.09 8.98 -12.37
C ASN A 618 1.96 7.95 -12.21
N GLY A 619 1.95 6.92 -13.09
CA GLY A 619 0.92 5.88 -13.13
C GLY A 619 0.64 5.40 -14.54
N VAL A 620 -0.61 5.01 -14.81
CA VAL A 620 -1.07 4.70 -16.19
C VAL A 620 -1.33 6.01 -16.92
N ASP A 621 -0.79 6.14 -18.14
CA ASP A 621 -1.14 7.18 -19.09
C ASP A 621 -1.94 6.59 -20.27
N ASN A 622 -2.76 7.40 -20.93
CA ASN A 622 -3.60 7.01 -22.09
C ASN A 622 -4.52 5.80 -21.85
N ALA A 623 -5.18 5.74 -20.68
CA ALA A 623 -6.19 4.73 -20.39
C ALA A 623 -7.49 4.90 -21.20
N SER A 624 -8.17 3.77 -21.48
CA SER A 624 -9.50 3.76 -22.08
C SER A 624 -10.62 4.11 -21.09
N ASN A 625 -10.48 3.73 -19.81
CA ASN A 625 -11.48 3.98 -18.77
C ASN A 625 -10.88 4.75 -17.59
N VAL A 626 -11.69 5.56 -16.91
CA VAL A 626 -11.24 6.32 -15.73
C VAL A 626 -10.94 5.39 -14.53
N THR A 627 -11.52 4.18 -14.51
CA THR A 627 -11.22 3.11 -13.55
C THR A 627 -9.78 2.62 -13.60
N ASP A 628 -9.10 2.80 -14.72
CA ASP A 628 -7.74 2.33 -14.94
C ASP A 628 -6.71 3.38 -14.41
N LEU A 629 -7.20 4.60 -14.14
CA LEU A 629 -6.43 5.75 -13.65
C LEU A 629 -6.58 5.99 -12.13
N LEU A 630 -7.20 5.08 -11.38
CA LEU A 630 -7.54 5.27 -9.95
C LEU A 630 -6.35 5.43 -8.99
N THR A 631 -5.13 5.21 -9.48
CA THR A 631 -3.86 5.45 -8.76
C THR A 631 -2.92 6.39 -9.52
N THR A 632 -3.33 6.93 -10.68
CA THR A 632 -2.48 7.84 -11.47
C THR A 632 -2.42 9.22 -10.83
N THR A 633 -1.20 9.73 -10.68
CA THR A 633 -0.93 11.08 -10.18
C THR A 633 -0.36 11.93 -11.31
N TYR A 634 -0.98 13.07 -11.57
CA TYR A 634 -0.49 14.09 -12.50
C TYR A 634 0.21 15.19 -11.71
N GLN A 635 1.52 15.30 -11.84
CA GLN A 635 2.32 16.32 -11.18
C GLN A 635 2.61 17.48 -12.15
N ALA A 636 2.28 18.70 -11.76
CA ALA A 636 2.54 19.88 -12.56
C ALA A 636 4.06 20.09 -12.69
N THR A 637 4.55 20.11 -13.92
CA THR A 637 5.92 20.49 -14.25
C THR A 637 6.00 22.00 -14.47
N TRP A 638 7.18 22.54 -14.21
CA TRP A 638 7.43 23.98 -14.24
C TRP A 638 8.74 24.25 -14.95
N THR A 639 8.74 25.23 -15.86
CA THR A 639 9.97 25.91 -16.30
C THR A 639 10.02 27.28 -15.65
N SER A 640 11.20 27.87 -15.48
CA SER A 640 11.30 29.23 -14.95
C SER A 640 10.63 30.24 -15.89
N LEU A 641 10.15 31.36 -15.32
CA LEU A 641 9.85 32.55 -16.11
C LEU A 641 11.18 33.15 -16.63
N PRO A 642 11.32 33.39 -17.95
CA PRO A 642 12.48 34.08 -18.50
C PRO A 642 12.43 35.56 -18.10
N GLU A 643 13.57 36.18 -17.83
CA GLU A 643 13.59 37.57 -17.37
C GLU A 643 13.23 38.61 -18.44
N ILE A 644 12.75 39.77 -17.98
CA ILE A 644 12.25 40.84 -18.85
C ILE A 644 13.42 41.65 -19.43
N PRO A 645 13.43 42.01 -20.73
CA PRO A 645 14.49 42.83 -21.33
C PRO A 645 14.73 44.21 -20.71
N SER A 646 13.76 44.74 -19.95
CA SER A 646 13.93 45.90 -19.06
C SER A 646 13.01 45.76 -17.84
N ASP A 647 13.51 46.24 -16.71
CA ASP A 647 12.89 46.25 -15.37
C ASP A 647 11.80 47.33 -15.17
N THR A 648 11.84 48.39 -15.98
CA THR A 648 11.16 49.67 -15.67
C THR A 648 10.14 50.07 -16.73
N ASP A 649 10.50 49.92 -18.01
CA ASP A 649 9.69 50.32 -19.17
C ASP A 649 8.81 49.17 -19.71
N ASN A 650 9.00 47.94 -19.26
CA ASN A 650 8.19 46.75 -19.62
C ASN A 650 7.59 46.06 -18.36
N VAL A 651 6.53 45.28 -18.53
CA VAL A 651 5.84 44.50 -17.47
C VAL A 651 5.29 43.18 -18.01
N ARG A 652 5.11 42.17 -17.14
CA ARG A 652 4.46 40.89 -17.48
C ARG A 652 2.93 41.05 -17.47
N PRO A 653 2.20 40.66 -18.54
CA PRO A 653 0.74 40.71 -18.57
C PRO A 653 0.12 39.43 -17.99
N GLY A 654 -0.44 39.52 -16.78
CA GLY A 654 -1.25 38.45 -16.18
C GLY A 654 -0.48 37.15 -15.92
N THR A 655 -1.16 36.01 -16.15
CA THR A 655 -0.62 34.66 -15.96
C THR A 655 0.01 34.10 -17.24
N THR A 656 1.21 33.52 -17.12
CA THR A 656 2.02 33.05 -18.25
C THR A 656 2.03 31.51 -18.37
N SER A 657 1.78 30.99 -19.58
CA SER A 657 1.91 29.56 -19.91
C SER A 657 3.05 29.31 -20.91
N LEU A 658 3.24 28.07 -21.39
CA LEU A 658 4.14 27.78 -22.52
C LEU A 658 3.75 28.56 -23.79
N PHE A 659 2.50 29.03 -23.89
CA PHE A 659 2.04 29.94 -24.93
C PHE A 659 1.45 31.23 -24.32
N GLY A 660 1.71 32.39 -24.95
CA GLY A 660 1.06 33.66 -24.61
C GLY A 660 2.02 34.87 -24.56
N LEU A 661 1.54 36.02 -24.09
CA LEU A 661 2.38 37.21 -23.90
C LEU A 661 3.21 37.07 -22.60
N THR A 662 4.52 37.28 -22.70
CA THR A 662 5.48 37.18 -21.58
C THR A 662 5.75 38.53 -20.93
N TYR A 663 5.84 39.58 -21.76
CA TYR A 663 6.04 40.96 -21.36
C TYR A 663 5.57 41.92 -22.46
N ILE A 664 5.11 43.10 -22.05
CA ILE A 664 4.65 44.21 -22.91
C ILE A 664 5.22 45.53 -22.39
N PRO A 665 5.30 46.59 -23.21
CA PRO A 665 5.57 47.95 -22.75
C PRO A 665 4.57 48.39 -21.66
N LYS A 666 5.08 48.95 -20.57
CA LYS A 666 4.33 49.31 -19.36
C LYS A 666 3.49 50.56 -19.55
N GLN A 667 4.10 51.59 -20.13
CA GLN A 667 3.52 52.89 -20.40
C GLN A 667 4.42 53.63 -21.40
N PHE A 668 3.88 54.60 -22.11
CA PHE A 668 4.65 55.47 -22.98
C PHE A 668 4.56 56.92 -22.48
N GLY A 669 5.70 57.50 -22.10
CA GLY A 669 5.78 58.87 -21.58
C GLY A 669 6.12 59.90 -22.67
N PHE A 670 5.28 60.92 -22.83
CA PHE A 670 5.58 62.10 -23.66
C PHE A 670 5.97 63.30 -22.79
N LEU A 671 6.82 64.18 -23.32
CA LEU A 671 7.01 65.52 -22.76
C LEU A 671 5.89 66.45 -23.25
N ALA A 672 5.62 67.52 -22.50
CA ALA A 672 4.71 68.57 -22.96
C ALA A 672 5.31 69.25 -24.21
N THR A 673 4.68 69.06 -25.37
CA THR A 673 5.22 69.46 -26.67
C THR A 673 4.29 70.48 -27.34
N PRO A 674 4.77 71.69 -27.68
CA PRO A 674 4.03 72.63 -28.53
C PRO A 674 3.74 72.01 -29.90
N LEU A 675 2.52 72.19 -30.41
CA LEU A 675 2.14 71.74 -31.74
C LEU A 675 2.42 72.82 -32.79
N ASN A 676 2.84 72.38 -33.98
CA ASN A 676 2.94 73.24 -35.17
C ASN A 676 1.56 73.74 -35.60
N GLU A 677 1.48 74.90 -36.25
CA GLU A 677 0.20 75.47 -36.72
C GLU A 677 -0.51 74.57 -37.75
N SER A 678 0.23 73.77 -38.52
CA SER A 678 -0.31 72.73 -39.41
C SER A 678 0.78 71.72 -39.84
N GLY A 679 0.34 70.62 -40.46
CA GLY A 679 1.18 69.60 -41.09
C GLY A 679 1.54 68.44 -40.17
N THR A 680 2.43 67.56 -40.66
CA THR A 680 2.90 66.39 -39.90
C THR A 680 3.84 66.81 -38.78
N GLN A 681 3.64 66.27 -37.57
CA GLN A 681 4.58 66.42 -36.46
C GLN A 681 4.87 65.08 -35.78
N GLN A 682 6.14 64.86 -35.46
CA GLN A 682 6.63 63.71 -34.72
C GLN A 682 6.92 64.12 -33.28
N ILE A 683 6.45 63.32 -32.31
CA ILE A 683 6.65 63.54 -30.88
C ILE A 683 7.30 62.29 -30.30
N SER A 684 8.58 62.40 -29.95
CA SER A 684 9.37 61.32 -29.36
C SER A 684 8.95 61.02 -27.92
N PHE A 685 9.08 59.76 -27.50
CA PHE A 685 8.91 59.40 -26.09
C PHE A 685 10.14 59.80 -25.26
N ASN A 686 9.91 60.06 -23.97
CA ASN A 686 10.97 59.99 -22.98
C ASN A 686 11.26 58.51 -22.70
N LYS A 687 12.29 57.98 -23.36
CA LYS A 687 12.74 56.59 -23.27
C LYS A 687 13.87 56.48 -22.24
N GLN A 688 13.73 55.60 -21.25
CA GLN A 688 14.79 55.35 -20.27
C GLN A 688 15.52 54.03 -20.58
N ASN A 689 14.77 52.99 -20.91
CA ASN A 689 15.27 51.68 -21.33
C ASN A 689 14.62 51.24 -22.64
N SER A 690 14.76 49.97 -23.03
CA SER A 690 14.09 49.45 -24.23
C SER A 690 12.61 49.13 -23.97
N PHE A 691 11.75 49.47 -24.94
CA PHE A 691 10.39 48.95 -25.02
C PHE A 691 10.41 47.66 -25.83
N ASP A 692 9.85 46.60 -25.27
CA ASP A 692 9.97 45.24 -25.80
C ASP A 692 8.63 44.50 -25.63
N VAL A 693 8.21 43.76 -26.65
CA VAL A 693 7.06 42.86 -26.56
C VAL A 693 7.48 41.42 -26.82
N GLY A 694 7.19 40.54 -25.86
CA GLY A 694 7.58 39.15 -25.86
C GLY A 694 6.38 38.22 -25.99
N VAL A 695 6.42 37.32 -26.97
CA VAL A 695 5.49 36.18 -27.07
C VAL A 695 6.24 34.91 -26.67
N CYS A 696 5.78 34.21 -25.63
CA CYS A 696 6.15 32.84 -25.36
C CYS A 696 5.49 31.93 -26.39
N ASP A 697 6.31 31.17 -27.10
CA ASP A 697 5.86 29.93 -27.73
C ASP A 697 6.91 28.85 -27.48
N LYS A 698 6.63 28.09 -26.42
CA LYS A 698 7.29 26.85 -26.00
C LYS A 698 6.36 25.65 -26.20
N SER A 699 5.41 25.73 -27.13
CA SER A 699 4.47 24.66 -27.45
C SER A 699 5.15 23.43 -28.08
N GLN A 700 6.32 23.62 -28.70
CA GLN A 700 6.99 22.61 -29.53
C GLN A 700 6.09 22.11 -30.68
N THR A 701 5.22 22.98 -31.20
CA THR A 701 4.41 22.76 -32.41
C THR A 701 4.90 23.65 -33.56
N ASP A 702 4.40 23.41 -34.77
CA ASP A 702 4.58 24.24 -35.97
C ASP A 702 3.40 25.21 -36.21
N SER A 703 2.68 25.57 -35.14
CA SER A 703 1.48 26.41 -35.17
C SER A 703 1.77 27.87 -35.57
N THR A 704 0.94 28.46 -36.43
CA THR A 704 1.15 29.84 -36.92
C THR A 704 0.27 30.87 -36.22
N TRP A 705 0.87 31.64 -35.30
CA TRP A 705 0.25 32.80 -34.66
C TRP A 705 0.74 34.13 -35.26
N SER A 706 0.02 35.21 -34.97
CA SER A 706 0.44 36.59 -35.23
C SER A 706 0.10 37.51 -34.06
N LEU A 707 1.07 38.28 -33.59
CA LEU A 707 0.83 39.39 -32.66
C LEU A 707 0.44 40.64 -33.44
N GLN A 708 -0.65 41.28 -33.03
CA GLN A 708 -1.17 42.52 -33.60
C GLN A 708 -1.28 43.59 -32.52
N ALA A 709 -1.16 44.86 -32.90
CA ALA A 709 -1.30 46.01 -32.01
C ALA A 709 -2.30 47.03 -32.57
N GLN A 710 -3.10 47.66 -31.71
CA GLN A 710 -3.99 48.78 -32.07
C GLN A 710 -3.91 49.90 -31.03
N LEU A 711 -3.95 51.16 -31.48
CA LEU A 711 -3.96 52.34 -30.61
C LEU A 711 -5.39 52.69 -30.23
N VAL A 712 -5.73 52.59 -28.95
CA VAL A 712 -7.05 52.97 -28.43
C VAL A 712 -6.89 54.22 -27.57
N TRP A 713 -7.55 55.31 -27.99
CA TRP A 713 -7.61 56.56 -27.23
C TRP A 713 -8.72 56.50 -26.18
N ASP A 714 -8.51 57.14 -25.02
CA ASP A 714 -9.54 57.29 -23.99
C ASP A 714 -10.76 58.02 -24.56
N ARG A 715 -11.95 57.69 -24.01
CA ARG A 715 -13.22 58.22 -24.53
C ARG A 715 -13.21 59.75 -24.52
N ASN A 716 -13.49 60.34 -25.69
CA ASN A 716 -13.46 61.77 -26.01
C ASN A 716 -12.05 62.40 -26.19
N GLN A 717 -10.96 61.63 -26.21
CA GLN A 717 -9.58 62.12 -26.39
C GLN A 717 -8.86 61.51 -27.60
N VAL A 718 -9.52 61.47 -28.76
CA VAL A 718 -8.91 60.97 -30.01
C VAL A 718 -8.02 62.04 -30.65
N ILE A 719 -6.81 61.67 -31.07
CA ILE A 719 -5.98 62.48 -31.99
C ILE A 719 -6.25 62.00 -33.43
N PRO A 720 -6.89 62.80 -34.32
CA PRO A 720 -7.22 62.35 -35.67
C PRO A 720 -5.97 62.06 -36.51
N GLY A 721 -5.93 60.88 -37.16
CA GLY A 721 -4.79 60.48 -37.99
C GLY A 721 -3.49 60.23 -37.23
N SER A 722 -3.54 60.03 -35.91
CA SER A 722 -2.37 59.63 -35.12
C SER A 722 -1.96 58.18 -35.37
N ALA A 723 -0.66 57.91 -35.39
CA ALA A 723 -0.12 56.56 -35.25
C ALA A 723 1.11 56.56 -34.34
N ILE A 724 1.34 55.47 -33.58
CA ILE A 724 2.64 55.22 -32.98
C ILE A 724 3.50 54.48 -34.01
N ILE A 725 4.55 55.12 -34.49
CA ILE A 725 5.49 54.54 -35.45
C ILE A 725 6.58 53.81 -34.67
N LEU A 726 6.82 52.54 -34.99
CA LEU A 726 7.95 51.77 -34.47
C LEU A 726 9.14 51.87 -35.43
N THR A 727 10.37 51.69 -34.94
CA THR A 727 11.58 51.84 -35.79
C THR A 727 12.37 50.55 -35.99
N ASN A 728 11.86 49.41 -35.52
CA ASN A 728 12.48 48.10 -35.75
C ASN A 728 12.39 47.71 -37.24
N GLN A 729 13.47 47.16 -37.77
CA GLN A 729 13.64 46.74 -39.16
C GLN A 729 13.20 45.27 -39.38
N GLY A 730 12.13 44.83 -38.71
CA GLY A 730 11.62 43.45 -38.78
C GLY A 730 12.39 42.40 -37.98
N SER A 731 13.36 42.82 -37.17
CA SER A 731 14.18 41.92 -36.35
C SER A 731 13.41 41.39 -35.14
N VAL A 732 13.48 40.08 -34.92
CA VAL A 732 12.99 39.38 -33.73
C VAL A 732 14.16 38.60 -33.13
N GLN A 733 14.28 38.64 -31.80
CA GLN A 733 15.29 37.88 -31.06
C GLN A 733 14.60 36.84 -30.17
N LYS A 734 15.23 35.69 -29.96
CA LYS A 734 14.83 34.76 -28.90
C LYS A 734 15.45 35.25 -27.60
N ASN A 735 14.62 35.50 -26.59
CA ASN A 735 15.05 35.54 -25.21
C ASN A 735 15.25 34.10 -24.72
N ILE A 736 16.51 33.72 -24.52
CA ILE A 736 16.96 32.40 -24.06
C ILE A 736 17.32 32.38 -22.57
N ASN A 737 17.12 33.49 -21.85
CA ASN A 737 17.28 33.52 -20.39
C ASN A 737 16.31 32.50 -19.75
N ASP A 738 16.79 31.71 -18.80
CA ASP A 738 16.04 30.65 -18.14
C ASP A 738 15.68 31.01 -16.68
N GLY A 739 15.74 32.29 -16.31
CA GLY A 739 15.46 32.78 -14.96
C GLY A 739 16.43 32.31 -13.87
N THR A 740 17.47 31.53 -14.19
CA THR A 740 18.49 31.09 -13.20
C THR A 740 19.55 32.15 -12.95
N THR A 741 19.76 33.06 -13.90
CA THR A 741 20.72 34.15 -13.85
C THR A 741 20.08 35.49 -14.27
N PRO A 742 20.55 36.64 -13.76
CA PRO A 742 20.04 37.95 -14.17
C PRO A 742 20.22 38.18 -15.68
N PHE A 743 19.18 38.70 -16.32
CA PHE A 743 19.16 38.93 -17.77
C PHE A 743 20.32 39.79 -18.28
N ASN A 744 20.98 39.32 -19.34
CA ASN A 744 22.00 40.08 -20.06
C ASN A 744 21.64 40.18 -21.56
N PRO A 745 21.27 41.37 -22.08
CA PRO A 745 20.83 41.51 -23.48
C PRO A 745 21.91 41.18 -24.52
N ASN A 746 23.19 41.10 -24.13
CA ASN A 746 24.30 40.78 -25.04
C ASN A 746 24.50 39.25 -25.24
N THR A 747 23.96 38.43 -24.35
CA THR A 747 24.06 36.95 -24.40
C THR A 747 22.69 36.29 -24.57
N ASP A 748 21.66 36.88 -23.97
CA ASP A 748 20.37 36.22 -23.77
C ASP A 748 19.39 36.52 -24.92
N LEU A 749 19.72 37.45 -25.82
CA LEU A 749 18.92 37.80 -27.00
C LEU A 749 19.60 37.35 -28.31
N VAL A 750 19.41 36.09 -28.68
CA VAL A 750 19.93 35.51 -29.95
C VAL A 750 18.94 35.71 -31.11
N GLY A 751 19.37 35.57 -32.36
CA GLY A 751 18.47 35.76 -33.52
C GLY A 751 17.35 34.71 -33.60
N SER A 752 16.13 35.10 -34.03
CA SER A 752 15.02 34.16 -34.26
C SER A 752 15.17 33.27 -35.50
N GLY A 753 16.15 33.55 -36.37
CA GLY A 753 16.36 32.81 -37.62
C GLY A 753 15.16 32.95 -38.56
N ASN A 754 14.50 31.83 -38.85
CA ASN A 754 13.29 31.77 -39.66
C ASN A 754 12.03 31.38 -38.87
N GLU A 755 12.04 31.46 -37.53
CA GLU A 755 10.90 31.03 -36.69
C GLU A 755 9.79 32.07 -36.56
N VAL A 756 10.16 33.33 -36.33
CA VAL A 756 9.23 34.45 -36.18
C VAL A 756 9.80 35.67 -36.90
N GLN A 757 8.97 36.28 -37.74
CA GLN A 757 9.27 37.50 -38.50
C GLN A 757 8.64 38.72 -37.81
N GLY A 758 9.38 39.82 -37.73
CA GLY A 758 8.85 41.10 -37.25
C GLY A 758 8.36 41.99 -38.40
N ALA A 759 7.42 42.88 -38.12
CA ALA A 759 7.05 43.93 -39.06
C ALA A 759 8.18 44.98 -39.19
N ILE A 760 8.40 45.49 -40.40
CA ILE A 760 9.36 46.57 -40.68
C ILE A 760 8.63 47.92 -40.47
N THR A 761 9.13 48.71 -39.52
CA THR A 761 8.64 50.06 -39.16
C THR A 761 7.11 50.22 -39.13
N PRO A 762 6.35 49.35 -38.43
CA PRO A 762 4.90 49.41 -38.42
C PRO A 762 4.37 50.70 -37.78
N ALA A 763 3.26 51.20 -38.34
CA ALA A 763 2.51 52.34 -37.83
C ALA A 763 1.25 51.86 -37.11
N ILE A 764 1.27 51.80 -35.77
CA ILE A 764 0.13 51.38 -34.96
C ILE A 764 -0.93 52.48 -34.98
N THR A 765 -2.04 52.25 -35.69
CA THR A 765 -3.15 53.21 -35.84
C THR A 765 -4.32 52.86 -34.91
N SER A 766 -5.30 53.76 -34.82
CA SER A 766 -6.57 53.50 -34.16
C SER A 766 -7.65 52.85 -35.04
N ASN A 767 -7.45 52.80 -36.35
CA ASN A 767 -8.50 52.38 -37.30
C ASN A 767 -8.63 50.85 -37.42
N SER A 768 -7.54 50.12 -37.25
CA SER A 768 -7.48 48.66 -37.33
C SER A 768 -6.24 48.12 -36.62
N PRO A 769 -6.25 46.85 -36.16
CA PRO A 769 -5.04 46.16 -35.71
C PRO A 769 -3.96 46.11 -36.80
N VAL A 770 -2.69 46.16 -36.37
CA VAL A 770 -1.51 46.15 -37.23
C VAL A 770 -0.59 45.01 -36.76
N MET A 771 -0.15 44.15 -37.69
CA MET A 771 0.76 43.03 -37.35
C MET A 771 2.13 43.56 -36.90
N ILE A 772 2.65 43.01 -35.81
CA ILE A 772 3.95 43.34 -35.21
C ILE A 772 4.92 42.15 -35.27
N MET A 773 4.42 40.94 -34.98
CA MET A 773 5.15 39.69 -35.18
C MET A 773 4.26 38.63 -35.85
N GLN A 774 4.85 37.75 -36.65
CA GLN A 774 4.19 36.58 -37.21
C GLN A 774 5.11 35.36 -37.12
N ALA A 775 4.58 34.26 -36.59
CA ALA A 775 5.25 32.97 -36.58
C ALA A 775 5.12 32.27 -37.95
N ASN A 776 6.25 31.70 -38.39
CA ASN A 776 6.31 30.78 -39.52
C ASN A 776 5.99 29.35 -39.07
N PRO A 777 5.50 28.46 -39.96
CA PRO A 777 5.19 27.06 -39.62
C PRO A 777 6.48 26.23 -39.46
N VAL A 778 7.11 26.34 -38.29
CA VAL A 778 8.31 25.61 -37.85
C VAL A 778 8.23 25.43 -36.32
N ASN A 779 8.99 24.50 -35.74
CA ASN A 779 8.89 24.19 -34.32
C ASN A 779 9.31 25.38 -33.41
N HIS A 780 8.38 25.89 -32.59
CA HIS A 780 8.67 26.99 -31.65
C HIS A 780 9.02 26.48 -30.24
N ASN A 781 10.13 27.01 -29.70
CA ASN A 781 10.58 26.67 -28.34
C ASN A 781 11.33 27.82 -27.64
N ALA A 782 10.77 29.03 -27.64
CA ALA A 782 11.41 30.22 -27.07
C ALA A 782 10.42 31.31 -26.61
N VAL A 783 10.95 32.41 -26.04
CA VAL A 783 10.22 33.69 -26.00
C VAL A 783 10.75 34.59 -27.09
N TYR A 784 9.89 34.97 -28.03
CA TYR A 784 10.23 35.81 -29.17
C TYR A 784 10.01 37.27 -28.80
N ASN A 785 11.12 38.00 -28.69
CA ASN A 785 11.18 39.42 -28.39
C ASN A 785 11.19 40.26 -29.67
N TYR A 786 10.26 41.19 -29.78
CA TYR A 786 10.30 42.30 -30.73
C TYR A 786 10.52 43.61 -29.96
N ASN A 787 11.75 44.12 -30.04
CA ASN A 787 12.10 45.45 -29.55
C ASN A 787 11.39 46.51 -30.39
N LEU A 788 10.79 47.53 -29.79
CA LEU A 788 10.04 48.55 -30.55
C LEU A 788 10.94 49.59 -31.25
N GLY A 789 12.26 49.56 -30.96
CA GLY A 789 13.23 50.53 -31.44
C GLY A 789 13.18 51.83 -30.65
N ASN A 790 13.19 52.96 -31.35
CA ASN A 790 13.00 54.31 -30.80
C ASN A 790 11.67 54.87 -31.34
N PRO A 791 10.52 54.35 -30.88
CA PRO A 791 9.23 54.70 -31.47
C PRO A 791 8.88 56.18 -31.22
N TYR A 792 7.86 56.68 -31.92
CA TYR A 792 7.35 58.04 -31.74
C TYR A 792 5.86 58.14 -32.11
N LEU A 793 5.17 59.13 -31.57
CA LEU A 793 3.83 59.50 -32.01
C LEU A 793 3.94 60.38 -33.26
N ASN A 794 3.36 59.93 -34.36
CA ASN A 794 3.22 60.72 -35.58
C ASN A 794 1.79 61.26 -35.68
N ILE A 795 1.66 62.59 -35.61
CA ILE A 795 0.41 63.31 -35.87
C ILE A 795 0.44 63.75 -37.34
N ALA A 796 -0.50 63.26 -38.16
CA ALA A 796 -0.50 63.53 -39.60
C ALA A 796 -0.91 64.97 -39.96
N GLU A 797 -1.67 65.65 -39.10
CA GLU A 797 -2.11 67.04 -39.29
C GLU A 797 -2.39 67.69 -37.93
N THR A 798 -1.48 68.55 -37.46
CA THR A 798 -1.57 69.16 -36.12
C THR A 798 -2.72 70.13 -35.96
N LYS A 799 -3.17 70.82 -37.02
CA LYS A 799 -4.25 71.84 -36.91
C LYS A 799 -5.60 71.25 -36.49
N ASN A 800 -5.75 69.93 -36.60
CA ASN A 800 -6.95 69.18 -36.22
C ASN A 800 -6.93 68.75 -34.73
N VAL A 801 -5.84 69.00 -34.00
CA VAL A 801 -5.62 68.56 -32.62
C VAL A 801 -5.84 69.75 -31.68
N GLN A 802 -6.60 69.53 -30.59
CA GLN A 802 -6.90 70.59 -29.62
C GLN A 802 -5.81 70.64 -28.53
N PRO A 803 -5.49 71.81 -27.96
CA PRO A 803 -4.61 71.87 -26.80
C PRO A 803 -5.20 71.11 -25.60
N GLY A 804 -4.47 70.14 -25.05
CA GLY A 804 -4.94 69.34 -23.93
C GLY A 804 -3.98 68.21 -23.52
N ILE A 805 -4.38 67.46 -22.49
CA ILE A 805 -3.74 66.20 -22.09
C ILE A 805 -4.51 65.07 -22.78
N TYR A 806 -3.78 64.21 -23.49
CA TYR A 806 -4.33 63.05 -24.19
C TYR A 806 -3.85 61.75 -23.53
N LYS A 807 -4.71 60.73 -23.50
CA LYS A 807 -4.42 59.40 -22.93
C LYS A 807 -5.01 58.27 -23.77
N GLY A 808 -4.35 57.13 -23.77
CA GLY A 808 -4.77 55.93 -24.48
C GLY A 808 -3.83 54.76 -24.20
N ASN A 809 -4.19 53.59 -24.70
CA ASN A 809 -3.48 52.32 -24.54
C ASN A 809 -3.14 51.70 -25.91
N ILE A 810 -2.17 50.80 -25.92
CA ILE A 810 -1.99 49.84 -27.02
C ILE A 810 -2.63 48.53 -26.60
N GLU A 811 -3.57 48.04 -27.41
CA GLU A 811 -4.11 46.69 -27.26
C GLU A 811 -3.20 45.70 -28.00
N TRP A 812 -2.67 44.72 -27.28
CA TRP A 812 -1.80 43.66 -27.80
C TRP A 812 -2.60 42.38 -28.00
N ASN A 813 -2.97 42.10 -29.24
CA ASN A 813 -3.87 41.02 -29.61
C ASN A 813 -3.09 39.87 -30.27
N LEU A 814 -2.99 38.73 -29.58
CA LEU A 814 -2.35 37.52 -30.09
C LEU A 814 -3.40 36.65 -30.82
N VAL A 815 -3.25 36.52 -32.13
CA VAL A 815 -4.25 35.96 -33.05
C VAL A 815 -3.74 34.64 -33.64
N LYS A 816 -4.63 33.65 -33.82
CA LYS A 816 -4.30 32.25 -34.15
C LYS A 816 -3.34 31.60 -33.13
N ALA A 817 -3.60 31.82 -31.85
CA ALA A 817 -3.04 31.00 -30.78
C ALA A 817 -3.45 29.53 -30.96
N PRO A 818 -2.56 28.56 -30.67
CA PRO A 818 -2.91 27.14 -30.56
C PRO A 818 -3.69 26.81 -29.27
#